data_AF-A0A316KAL9-F1
#
_entry.id   AF-A0A316KAL9-F1
#
_cell.length_a   1.000
_cell.length_b   1.000
_cell.length_c   1.000
_cell.angle_alpha   90.00
_cell.angle_beta   90.00
_cell.angle_gamma   90.00
#
_symmetry.space_group_name_H-M   'P 1'
#
loop_
_entity.id
_entity.type
_entity.pdbx_description
1 polymer ?
#
loop_
_entity_poly.entity_id
_entity_poly.type
_entity_poly.pdbx_seq_one_letter_code
_entity_poly.pdbx_strand_id
1 'polypeptide(L)'
;MKRTNISTRLASLLVFACLASFSFGQVVINEYSCSNMNGPLDSYGDNEDWVELYNSSGTPFDLTGYYLSDKSGNLLKWQIPSGSVPANGHMVIYCSGRNTVNGGELHPNFNLKQTQNEWIILTNPGGVVIDSFRIVHMTQMDHSVGRSTDGASDFKLFTNPTPGNSNVGAQEFYEPTPVMSLAPGFYTGAQTVSITCANPTATIHYTTDGTDPTAASAIYSGPINVPNTMVVRAIAIDANPPSFVETNTYLIDETHGVPVISVCSADLFDLVANGNQGPNDVGAFELFEQDGTFIDEGQGHFNKHGNDSWAYPQRGFDLICRDQFGYNDDVDHLLFPNDNDRTNFQRLILKPGASDNYPFETGGAHIRDAFIHTLSIRADMLLDERTWRPCVVYLNGQYWGVYEIREKADDHDYTDYYYDQDKFNLQYLKTWGATWQEYGAPNAQQDWDDLVNYILTNNMAPGPNFDYVKSQLKWASLCDYFMFNSYVVNQDWLNWNTAWWRGMDPLGSKKKWRYVLWDMDASFGHYINFTGIPDPTANADPCNVENLPNPGGQGHTDILEKLINENPDVEQYYITRYIDLINTSFSCTYMNQLLDSMINEIAPEMVAHTARWGGSVAGWQANVQQMRDFINARCIAMEQGLIDCYSLTGPYDVTFDVDPVNSGTLKVNSVFPPNYPWTTQYYGAINTITIANPEPGFMFDHWEYTIGPMNNAITEDTNGVMLTGNDTIIAVFVPSVDDDDGDGVPNDQELIDGTDPNDPCDYLVASVSIAVTSGADCDGDGFTDADEITNGSNPFDPCDPDDSDPQCQIDTDGDGVSDLAEAAGNTDPNDPCDYNVAAITLPITSGADCDGDGIDDATEVGGGTNPFDACDPNPLGIECATGIHVPSAFSPNGDMTNDQLMVIVGKDVVNYTIRIYDRWGNLIVESSDHNFAWDGTHNDIQCNSGVYAYMLEVLFDNGSAELREGNITLLR
;
A
#
# COMPACT_ATOMS: atom_id res chain seq x y z
N MET A 1 -16.91 74.89 -2.62
CA MET A 1 -16.35 75.91 -3.55
C MET A 1 -15.88 75.15 -4.79
N LYS A 2 -16.27 75.61 -5.99
CA LYS A 2 -16.01 75.05 -7.34
C LYS A 2 -16.76 73.73 -7.65
N ARG A 3 -17.75 73.71 -8.55
CA ARG A 3 -17.69 73.86 -10.04
C ARG A 3 -16.92 72.65 -10.62
N THR A 4 -17.38 71.88 -11.61
CA THR A 4 -18.40 72.09 -12.66
C THR A 4 -18.40 70.84 -13.57
N ASN A 5 -19.58 70.45 -14.10
CA ASN A 5 -19.87 70.17 -15.54
C ASN A 5 -19.06 69.09 -16.31
N ILE A 6 -19.56 68.33 -17.30
CA ILE A 6 -20.69 68.52 -18.24
C ILE A 6 -20.92 67.21 -19.04
N SER A 7 -22.19 66.95 -19.35
CA SER A 7 -22.81 66.32 -20.53
C SER A 7 -22.30 64.98 -21.11
N THR A 8 -23.11 64.08 -21.70
CA THR A 8 -24.29 64.30 -22.57
C THR A 8 -25.03 62.96 -22.79
N ARG A 9 -26.37 63.00 -22.69
CA ARG A 9 -27.44 62.37 -23.54
C ARG A 9 -27.05 61.15 -24.42
N LEU A 10 -27.80 60.05 -24.54
CA LEU A 10 -29.26 59.89 -24.73
C LEU A 10 -29.62 58.37 -24.77
N ALA A 11 -30.87 58.03 -24.43
CA ALA A 11 -31.69 56.90 -24.94
C ALA A 11 -31.94 55.66 -24.03
N SER A 12 -33.25 55.50 -23.73
CA SER A 12 -34.04 54.26 -23.74
C SER A 12 -34.30 53.49 -22.43
N LEU A 13 -35.59 53.53 -22.06
CA LEU A 13 -36.37 52.57 -21.26
C LEU A 13 -35.90 51.10 -21.42
N LEU A 14 -35.73 50.39 -20.31
CA LEU A 14 -36.58 49.28 -19.85
C LEU A 14 -35.88 48.60 -18.65
N VAL A 15 -36.50 48.68 -17.47
CA VAL A 15 -36.06 47.94 -16.28
C VAL A 15 -36.46 46.49 -16.48
N PHE A 16 -35.48 45.63 -16.77
CA PHE A 16 -35.61 44.18 -16.76
C PHE A 16 -35.61 43.72 -15.30
N ALA A 17 -36.71 43.12 -14.86
CA ALA A 17 -36.72 42.27 -13.68
C ALA A 17 -36.00 40.96 -14.08
N CYS A 18 -34.73 40.82 -13.69
CA CYS A 18 -34.06 39.53 -13.74
C CYS A 18 -34.58 38.69 -12.57
N LEU A 19 -35.56 37.85 -12.86
CA LEU A 19 -35.74 36.58 -12.16
C LEU A 19 -34.43 35.79 -12.35
N ALA A 20 -33.71 35.53 -11.26
CA ALA A 20 -32.69 34.49 -11.25
C ALA A 20 -33.42 33.15 -11.31
N SER A 21 -33.73 32.72 -12.53
CA SER A 21 -34.07 31.32 -12.79
C SER A 21 -32.79 30.53 -12.59
N PHE A 22 -32.76 29.65 -11.59
CA PHE A 22 -31.80 28.55 -11.57
C PHE A 22 -32.02 27.75 -12.86
N SER A 23 -31.13 27.91 -13.83
CA SER A 23 -31.11 27.07 -15.01
C SER A 23 -30.54 25.73 -14.57
N PHE A 24 -31.40 24.75 -14.30
CA PHE A 24 -30.96 23.35 -14.25
C PHE A 24 -30.20 23.04 -15.55
N GLY A 25 -29.08 22.33 -15.46
CA GLY A 25 -28.35 21.86 -16.63
C GLY A 25 -29.31 21.15 -17.58
N GLN A 26 -29.15 21.37 -18.89
CA GLN A 26 -30.00 20.73 -19.91
C GLN A 26 -29.94 19.19 -19.82
N VAL A 27 -28.80 18.67 -19.36
CA VAL A 27 -28.58 17.28 -19.01
C VAL A 27 -28.16 17.21 -17.55
N VAL A 28 -28.73 16.25 -16.82
CA VAL A 28 -28.48 16.01 -15.39
C VAL A 28 -28.18 14.53 -15.14
N ILE A 29 -27.49 14.24 -14.04
CA ILE A 29 -27.35 12.88 -13.50
C ILE A 29 -28.70 12.48 -12.94
N ASN A 30 -29.28 11.39 -13.43
CA ASN A 30 -30.66 11.00 -13.16
C ASN A 30 -30.78 9.83 -12.19
N GLU A 31 -29.96 8.80 -12.36
CA GLU A 31 -29.93 7.59 -11.54
C GLU A 31 -28.53 6.97 -11.65
N TYR A 32 -28.10 6.24 -10.64
CA TYR A 32 -26.88 5.43 -10.69
C TYR A 32 -27.03 4.18 -9.81
N SER A 33 -26.23 3.16 -10.11
CA SER A 33 -26.08 1.99 -9.24
C SER A 33 -24.63 1.56 -9.18
N CYS A 34 -24.12 1.42 -7.95
CA CYS A 34 -22.87 0.74 -7.61
C CYS A 34 -23.13 -0.69 -7.08
N SER A 35 -24.39 -1.15 -7.17
CA SER A 35 -24.86 -2.40 -6.54
C SER A 35 -25.42 -3.39 -7.56
N ASN A 36 -25.06 -3.24 -8.83
CA ASN A 36 -25.56 -4.08 -9.91
C ASN A 36 -24.90 -5.46 -9.88
N MET A 37 -25.61 -6.48 -9.41
CA MET A 37 -25.14 -7.88 -9.38
C MET A 37 -25.94 -8.77 -10.32
N ASN A 38 -27.24 -8.52 -10.46
CA ASN A 38 -28.16 -9.26 -11.32
C ASN A 38 -29.03 -8.36 -12.20
N GLY A 39 -28.75 -7.06 -12.21
CA GLY A 39 -29.47 -6.04 -12.99
C GLY A 39 -29.05 -5.98 -14.46
N PRO A 40 -28.97 -4.78 -15.07
CA PRO A 40 -28.64 -4.63 -16.49
C PRO A 40 -27.24 -5.17 -16.79
N LEU A 41 -27.12 -5.88 -17.92
CA LEU A 41 -25.85 -6.31 -18.48
C LEU A 41 -25.35 -5.28 -19.49
N ASP A 42 -24.04 -5.09 -19.51
CA ASP A 42 -23.38 -4.35 -20.58
C ASP A 42 -23.21 -5.19 -21.86
N SER A 43 -22.62 -4.61 -22.89
CA SER A 43 -22.34 -5.25 -24.18
C SER A 43 -21.28 -6.36 -24.13
N TYR A 44 -20.59 -6.54 -23.00
CA TYR A 44 -19.68 -7.64 -22.73
C TYR A 44 -20.37 -8.78 -21.96
N GLY A 45 -21.60 -8.55 -21.47
CA GLY A 45 -22.37 -9.51 -20.71
C GLY A 45 -22.08 -9.47 -19.21
N ASP A 46 -21.48 -8.38 -18.72
CA ASP A 46 -21.11 -8.17 -17.32
C ASP A 46 -22.11 -7.24 -16.61
N ASN A 47 -22.32 -7.48 -15.31
CA ASN A 47 -23.05 -6.57 -14.42
C ASN A 47 -22.08 -5.49 -13.91
N GLU A 48 -22.04 -4.36 -14.61
CA GLU A 48 -21.17 -3.22 -14.26
C GLU A 48 -21.94 -2.16 -13.48
N ASP A 49 -21.20 -1.35 -12.72
CA ASP A 49 -21.75 -0.11 -12.16
C ASP A 49 -22.20 0.80 -13.31
N TRP A 50 -23.20 1.64 -13.06
CA TRP A 50 -23.69 2.51 -14.13
C TRP A 50 -24.22 3.84 -13.62
N VAL A 51 -24.16 4.82 -14.51
CA VAL A 51 -24.72 6.17 -14.34
C VAL A 51 -25.67 6.45 -15.49
N GLU A 52 -26.84 6.98 -15.18
CA GLU A 52 -27.81 7.44 -16.14
C GLU A 52 -27.85 8.96 -16.20
N LEU A 53 -27.83 9.49 -17.42
CA LEU A 53 -28.06 10.90 -17.71
C LEU A 53 -29.46 11.11 -18.31
N TYR A 54 -30.13 12.17 -17.89
CA TYR A 54 -31.44 12.59 -18.42
C TYR A 54 -31.36 13.97 -19.07
N ASN A 55 -31.98 14.10 -20.25
CA ASN A 55 -32.10 15.37 -20.97
C ASN A 55 -33.52 15.91 -20.89
N SER A 56 -33.73 16.99 -20.14
CA SER A 56 -35.06 17.59 -19.93
C SER A 56 -35.54 18.47 -21.09
N SER A 57 -34.77 18.57 -22.18
CA SER A 57 -35.10 19.41 -23.33
C SER A 57 -35.79 18.65 -24.46
N GLY A 58 -36.51 19.39 -25.31
CA GLY A 58 -37.17 18.86 -26.50
C GLY A 58 -36.25 18.54 -27.68
N THR A 59 -34.93 18.60 -27.51
CA THR A 59 -33.93 18.31 -28.56
C THR A 59 -32.81 17.42 -28.02
N PRO A 60 -32.24 16.50 -28.82
CA PRO A 60 -31.08 15.71 -28.39
C PRO A 60 -29.92 16.60 -27.96
N PHE A 61 -29.18 16.18 -26.94
CA PHE A 61 -28.00 16.87 -26.43
C PHE A 61 -26.74 16.05 -26.73
N ASP A 62 -25.77 16.65 -27.42
CA ASP A 62 -24.50 16.01 -27.75
C ASP A 62 -23.51 16.15 -26.60
N LEU A 63 -23.01 15.02 -26.10
CA LEU A 63 -22.03 14.94 -25.01
C LEU A 63 -20.60 14.82 -25.52
N THR A 64 -20.38 14.81 -26.83
CA THR A 64 -19.03 14.72 -27.40
C THR A 64 -18.12 15.83 -26.85
N GLY A 65 -17.02 15.44 -26.21
CA GLY A 65 -16.03 16.35 -25.62
C GLY A 65 -16.36 16.83 -24.21
N TYR A 66 -17.51 16.46 -23.64
CA TYR A 66 -17.78 16.58 -22.19
C TYR A 66 -16.94 15.57 -21.42
N TYR A 67 -16.90 15.69 -20.10
CA TYR A 67 -16.15 14.77 -19.25
C TYR A 67 -17.03 14.18 -18.15
N LEU A 68 -16.75 12.93 -17.82
CA LEU A 68 -17.26 12.26 -16.63
C LEU A 68 -16.08 12.01 -15.67
N SER A 69 -16.31 12.19 -14.38
CA SER A 69 -15.31 11.94 -13.34
C SER A 69 -15.93 11.40 -12.07
N ASP A 70 -15.19 10.54 -11.40
CA ASP A 70 -15.42 10.02 -10.04
C ASP A 70 -14.65 10.77 -8.95
N LYS A 71 -13.80 11.74 -9.34
CA LYS A 71 -12.87 12.45 -8.44
C LYS A 71 -13.03 13.96 -8.56
N SER A 72 -13.33 14.62 -7.45
CA SER A 72 -13.42 16.09 -7.36
C SER A 72 -12.11 16.80 -7.69
N GLY A 73 -10.96 16.16 -7.44
CA GLY A 73 -9.64 16.67 -7.79
C GLY A 73 -9.27 16.53 -9.27
N ASN A 74 -10.06 15.79 -10.08
CA ASN A 74 -9.82 15.59 -11.51
C ASN A 74 -11.11 15.70 -12.31
N LEU A 75 -11.56 16.94 -12.56
CA LEU A 75 -12.82 17.22 -13.26
C LEU A 75 -12.83 16.82 -14.76
N LEU A 76 -11.66 16.53 -15.33
CA LEU A 76 -11.47 16.18 -16.75
C LEU A 76 -10.97 14.73 -16.92
N LYS A 77 -11.30 13.84 -15.97
CA LYS A 77 -10.77 12.47 -15.89
C LYS A 77 -11.01 11.65 -17.16
N TRP A 78 -12.25 11.56 -17.62
CA TRP A 78 -12.60 10.80 -18.82
C TRP A 78 -13.40 11.64 -19.79
N GLN A 79 -12.81 11.93 -20.95
CA GLN A 79 -13.50 12.64 -22.03
C GLN A 79 -14.49 11.69 -22.70
N ILE A 80 -15.77 12.08 -22.75
CA ILE A 80 -16.81 11.38 -23.49
C ILE A 80 -16.50 11.50 -24.99
N PRO A 81 -16.10 10.41 -25.68
CA PRO A 81 -15.57 10.48 -27.04
C PRO A 81 -16.66 10.69 -28.09
N SER A 82 -17.88 10.23 -27.81
CA SER A 82 -19.07 10.42 -28.64
C SER A 82 -20.31 10.02 -27.85
N GLY A 83 -21.48 10.58 -28.16
CA GLY A 83 -22.74 10.14 -27.57
C GLY A 83 -23.74 11.29 -27.46
N SER A 84 -25.03 10.99 -27.53
CA SER A 84 -26.06 12.01 -27.36
C SER A 84 -27.22 11.50 -26.51
N VAL A 85 -27.66 12.30 -25.54
CA VAL A 85 -28.84 12.01 -24.74
C VAL A 85 -30.08 12.45 -25.54
N PRO A 86 -31.03 11.55 -25.87
CA PRO A 86 -32.22 11.89 -26.66
C PRO A 86 -33.08 12.98 -26.02
N ALA A 87 -33.88 13.67 -26.82
CA ALA A 87 -34.85 14.66 -26.32
C ALA A 87 -35.85 14.03 -25.34
N ASN A 88 -35.97 14.55 -24.11
CA ASN A 88 -36.77 13.96 -23.03
C ASN A 88 -36.46 12.48 -22.80
N GLY A 89 -35.21 12.06 -23.02
CA GLY A 89 -34.77 10.68 -22.90
C GLY A 89 -33.52 10.54 -22.05
N HIS A 90 -33.03 9.30 -22.01
CA HIS A 90 -32.02 8.83 -21.08
C HIS A 90 -30.81 8.26 -21.82
N MET A 91 -29.67 8.22 -21.15
CA MET A 91 -28.48 7.52 -21.61
C MET A 91 -27.78 6.86 -20.43
N VAL A 92 -27.61 5.54 -20.49
CA VAL A 92 -26.86 4.77 -19.49
C VAL A 92 -25.40 4.68 -19.92
N ILE A 93 -24.51 4.88 -18.95
CA ILE A 93 -23.06 4.78 -19.06
C ILE A 93 -22.63 3.67 -18.09
N TYR A 94 -21.93 2.65 -18.57
CA TYR A 94 -21.48 1.52 -17.76
C TYR A 94 -20.05 1.76 -17.28
N CYS A 95 -19.89 2.11 -16.00
CA CYS A 95 -18.63 2.42 -15.33
C CYS A 95 -17.80 1.14 -15.10
N SER A 96 -17.15 0.64 -16.15
CA SER A 96 -16.47 -0.67 -16.11
C SER A 96 -14.95 -0.62 -16.04
N GLY A 97 -14.33 0.56 -16.12
CA GLY A 97 -12.88 0.69 -16.22
C GLY A 97 -12.29 0.40 -17.61
N ARG A 98 -13.06 -0.12 -18.58
CA ARG A 98 -12.54 -0.56 -19.89
C ARG A 98 -11.99 0.56 -20.79
N ASN A 99 -12.33 1.82 -20.51
CA ASN A 99 -11.91 2.98 -21.31
C ASN A 99 -12.21 2.83 -22.82
N THR A 100 -13.45 2.50 -23.17
CA THR A 100 -13.82 2.19 -24.56
C THR A 100 -15.26 2.58 -24.89
N VAL A 101 -15.62 2.47 -26.18
CA VAL A 101 -16.99 2.55 -26.66
C VAL A 101 -17.29 1.30 -27.47
N ASN A 102 -18.27 0.51 -27.02
CA ASN A 102 -18.66 -0.72 -27.69
C ASN A 102 -20.14 -0.68 -28.06
N GLY A 103 -20.46 -0.84 -29.34
CA GLY A 103 -21.86 -0.80 -29.80
C GLY A 103 -22.63 0.51 -29.53
N GLY A 104 -21.94 1.59 -29.12
CA GLY A 104 -22.54 2.85 -28.66
C GLY A 104 -22.70 2.97 -27.14
N GLU A 105 -22.40 1.91 -26.39
CA GLU A 105 -22.28 1.95 -24.93
C GLU A 105 -20.95 2.60 -24.52
N LEU A 106 -21.01 3.43 -23.50
CA LEU A 106 -19.88 4.18 -22.98
C LEU A 106 -19.31 3.46 -21.76
N HIS A 107 -18.00 3.21 -21.79
CA HIS A 107 -17.25 2.58 -20.72
C HIS A 107 -16.07 3.49 -20.31
N PRO A 108 -16.21 4.29 -19.24
CA PRO A 108 -15.11 5.12 -18.76
C PRO A 108 -13.92 4.29 -18.26
N ASN A 109 -12.79 4.96 -18.02
CA ASN A 109 -11.58 4.37 -17.45
C ASN A 109 -11.63 4.21 -15.91
N PHE A 110 -12.84 4.11 -15.34
CA PHE A 110 -13.06 3.90 -13.92
C PHE A 110 -14.36 3.12 -13.67
N ASN A 111 -14.44 2.51 -12.48
CA ASN A 111 -15.65 1.97 -11.86
C ASN A 111 -16.12 2.90 -10.73
N LEU A 112 -17.24 2.59 -10.09
CA LEU A 112 -17.76 3.40 -8.97
C LEU A 112 -17.71 2.59 -7.67
N LYS A 113 -17.34 3.26 -6.58
CA LYS A 113 -17.30 2.69 -5.24
C LYS A 113 -18.20 3.49 -4.32
N GLN A 114 -19.30 2.89 -3.87
CA GLN A 114 -20.19 3.57 -2.93
C GLN A 114 -19.55 3.68 -1.55
N THR A 115 -18.78 2.68 -1.12
CA THR A 115 -18.14 2.63 0.21
C THR A 115 -17.01 3.65 0.37
N GLN A 116 -16.46 4.15 -0.73
CA GLN A 116 -15.35 5.13 -0.74
C GLN A 116 -15.81 6.60 -0.86
N ASN A 117 -17.13 6.87 -0.80
CA ASN A 117 -17.71 8.21 -0.91
C ASN A 117 -17.29 8.98 -2.19
N GLU A 118 -17.18 8.25 -3.31
CA GLU A 118 -16.79 8.79 -4.61
C GLU A 118 -17.81 9.81 -5.15
N TRP A 119 -17.40 10.51 -6.20
CA TRP A 119 -18.26 11.46 -6.90
C TRP A 119 -18.82 10.87 -8.20
N ILE A 120 -19.83 11.52 -8.73
CA ILE A 120 -20.24 11.42 -10.13
C ILE A 120 -20.34 12.86 -10.61
N ILE A 121 -19.45 13.27 -11.51
CA ILE A 121 -19.34 14.66 -11.96
C ILE A 121 -19.39 14.71 -13.48
N LEU A 122 -20.38 15.46 -14.00
CA LEU A 122 -20.46 15.78 -15.41
C LEU A 122 -19.95 17.20 -15.63
N THR A 123 -18.90 17.37 -16.45
CA THR A 123 -18.35 18.68 -16.77
C THR A 123 -18.35 18.95 -18.27
N ASN A 124 -18.44 20.23 -18.63
CA ASN A 124 -18.38 20.64 -20.03
C ASN A 124 -16.93 20.71 -20.54
N PRO A 125 -16.70 20.94 -21.85
CA PRO A 125 -15.35 21.01 -22.41
C PRO A 125 -14.44 22.10 -21.81
N GLY A 126 -15.01 23.08 -21.11
CA GLY A 126 -14.27 24.14 -20.41
C GLY A 126 -13.98 23.83 -18.94
N GLY A 127 -14.29 22.62 -18.46
CA GLY A 127 -14.10 22.19 -17.07
C GLY A 127 -15.13 22.74 -16.08
N VAL A 128 -16.24 23.32 -16.56
CA VAL A 128 -17.32 23.79 -15.68
C VAL A 128 -18.25 22.62 -15.36
N VAL A 129 -18.50 22.40 -14.08
CA VAL A 129 -19.45 21.39 -13.59
C VAL A 129 -20.87 21.73 -14.06
N ILE A 130 -21.49 20.78 -14.74
CA ILE A 130 -22.89 20.84 -15.19
C ILE A 130 -23.82 20.27 -14.14
N ASP A 131 -23.47 19.09 -13.63
CA ASP A 131 -24.16 18.43 -12.52
C ASP A 131 -23.16 17.55 -11.78
N SER A 132 -23.39 17.34 -10.49
CA SER A 132 -22.53 16.51 -9.66
C SER A 132 -23.31 15.91 -8.52
N PHE A 133 -22.96 14.69 -8.16
CA PHE A 133 -23.51 13.98 -7.02
C PHE A 133 -22.38 13.31 -6.25
N ARG A 134 -22.39 13.43 -4.92
CA ARG A 134 -21.48 12.67 -4.06
C ARG A 134 -22.20 11.44 -3.57
N ILE A 135 -21.59 10.27 -3.75
CA ILE A 135 -22.14 9.02 -3.25
C ILE A 135 -21.99 9.03 -1.73
N VAL A 136 -23.12 9.15 -1.04
CA VAL A 136 -23.22 9.20 0.43
C VAL A 136 -24.32 8.27 0.95
N HIS A 137 -24.96 7.53 0.04
CA HIS A 137 -26.07 6.64 0.32
C HIS A 137 -25.69 5.25 -0.17
N MET A 138 -25.33 4.38 0.78
CA MET A 138 -25.06 2.98 0.46
C MET A 138 -26.36 2.27 0.13
N THR A 139 -26.30 1.40 -0.86
CA THR A 139 -27.39 0.58 -1.34
C THR A 139 -27.09 -0.90 -1.11
N GLN A 140 -28.13 -1.65 -0.75
CA GLN A 140 -28.09 -3.09 -0.78
C GLN A 140 -28.04 -3.59 -2.23
N MET A 141 -27.61 -4.84 -2.41
CA MET A 141 -27.53 -5.52 -3.71
C MET A 141 -28.76 -5.25 -4.59
N ASP A 142 -28.48 -4.95 -5.87
CA ASP A 142 -29.42 -4.67 -6.94
C ASP A 142 -30.34 -3.45 -6.76
N HIS A 143 -30.02 -2.56 -5.82
CA HIS A 143 -30.69 -1.26 -5.68
C HIS A 143 -29.90 -0.12 -6.35
N SER A 144 -30.54 1.03 -6.48
CA SER A 144 -29.97 2.25 -7.08
C SER A 144 -30.43 3.50 -6.35
N VAL A 145 -29.74 4.61 -6.63
CA VAL A 145 -30.11 5.95 -6.14
C VAL A 145 -30.34 6.85 -7.33
N GLY A 146 -31.48 7.55 -7.34
CA GLY A 146 -31.84 8.41 -8.45
C GLY A 146 -32.75 9.55 -8.04
N ARG A 147 -33.01 10.47 -8.97
CA ARG A 147 -33.93 11.57 -8.76
C ARG A 147 -35.36 11.03 -8.58
N SER A 148 -36.15 11.59 -7.66
CA SER A 148 -37.48 11.03 -7.32
C SER A 148 -38.44 10.89 -8.52
N THR A 149 -38.30 11.80 -9.48
CA THR A 149 -38.76 11.69 -10.87
C THR A 149 -37.67 12.25 -11.78
N ASP A 150 -37.73 11.97 -13.09
CA ASP A 150 -36.74 12.48 -14.05
C ASP A 150 -36.45 13.99 -13.87
N GLY A 151 -35.20 14.33 -13.55
CA GLY A 151 -34.74 15.70 -13.32
C GLY A 151 -35.23 16.39 -12.04
N ALA A 152 -35.87 15.68 -11.10
CA ALA A 152 -36.25 16.21 -9.79
C ALA A 152 -35.03 16.61 -8.94
N SER A 153 -35.16 17.59 -8.06
CA SER A 153 -34.02 18.10 -7.27
C SER A 153 -33.54 17.17 -6.16
N ASP A 154 -34.34 16.20 -5.74
CA ASP A 154 -34.06 15.27 -4.64
C ASP A 154 -33.68 13.89 -5.15
N PHE A 155 -32.78 13.21 -4.43
CA PHE A 155 -32.40 11.82 -4.67
C PHE A 155 -33.08 10.89 -3.66
N LYS A 156 -33.48 9.71 -4.14
CA LYS A 156 -34.24 8.69 -3.44
C LYS A 156 -33.73 7.30 -3.78
N LEU A 157 -34.09 6.34 -2.95
CA LEU A 157 -33.78 4.92 -3.14
C LEU A 157 -34.74 4.30 -4.16
N PHE A 158 -34.22 3.40 -5.00
CA PHE A 158 -34.98 2.54 -5.89
C PHE A 158 -34.59 1.09 -5.61
N THR A 159 -35.54 0.29 -5.08
CA THR A 159 -35.36 -1.16 -4.91
C THR A 159 -35.65 -1.93 -6.21
N ASN A 160 -36.13 -1.22 -7.23
CA ASN A 160 -36.27 -1.69 -8.59
C ASN A 160 -35.70 -0.58 -9.49
N PRO A 161 -34.39 -0.63 -9.82
CA PRO A 161 -33.74 0.40 -10.62
C PRO A 161 -34.41 0.62 -11.98
N THR A 162 -34.28 1.82 -12.54
CA THR A 162 -34.94 2.22 -13.80
C THR A 162 -34.01 2.57 -14.97
N PRO A 163 -32.89 1.84 -15.22
CA PRO A 163 -31.94 2.20 -16.28
C PRO A 163 -32.61 2.25 -17.66
N GLY A 164 -32.38 3.34 -18.38
CA GLY A 164 -32.93 3.65 -19.69
C GLY A 164 -34.41 4.03 -19.71
N ASN A 165 -35.05 4.22 -18.56
CA ASN A 165 -36.48 4.48 -18.43
C ASN A 165 -36.75 5.64 -17.46
N SER A 166 -37.97 6.19 -17.47
CA SER A 166 -38.34 7.22 -16.50
C SER A 166 -38.34 6.70 -15.07
N ASN A 167 -37.78 7.49 -14.16
CA ASN A 167 -37.72 7.16 -12.73
C ASN A 167 -39.14 6.99 -12.15
N VAL A 168 -39.44 5.78 -11.67
CA VAL A 168 -40.69 5.41 -11.00
C VAL A 168 -40.41 4.51 -9.81
N GLY A 169 -41.21 4.62 -8.75
CA GLY A 169 -41.05 3.77 -7.56
C GLY A 169 -40.04 4.26 -6.54
N ALA A 170 -39.67 5.55 -6.60
CA ALA A 170 -38.80 6.17 -5.60
C ALA A 170 -39.39 6.02 -4.17
N GLN A 171 -38.54 5.69 -3.20
CA GLN A 171 -38.91 5.52 -1.81
C GLN A 171 -37.89 6.17 -0.86
N GLU A 172 -38.25 6.25 0.42
CA GLU A 172 -37.29 6.65 1.46
C GLU A 172 -36.18 5.59 1.61
N PHE A 173 -35.01 6.01 2.06
CA PHE A 173 -33.90 5.11 2.34
C PHE A 173 -34.22 4.14 3.49
N TYR A 174 -33.33 3.16 3.68
CA TYR A 174 -33.49 2.07 4.64
C TYR A 174 -33.79 2.54 6.07
N GLU A 175 -34.42 1.67 6.86
CA GLU A 175 -34.50 1.84 8.31
C GLU A 175 -33.09 1.98 8.92
N PRO A 176 -32.91 2.75 9.99
CA PRO A 176 -31.61 2.85 10.66
C PRO A 176 -31.13 1.49 11.17
N THR A 177 -29.87 1.15 10.89
CA THR A 177 -29.22 -0.07 11.38
C THR A 177 -29.32 -0.16 12.91
N PRO A 178 -29.67 -1.33 13.48
CA PRO A 178 -29.67 -1.53 14.92
C PRO A 178 -28.26 -1.34 15.50
N VAL A 179 -28.18 -0.82 16.73
CA VAL A 179 -26.92 -0.62 17.45
C VAL A 179 -26.90 -1.52 18.68
N MET A 180 -25.86 -2.33 18.80
CA MET A 180 -25.58 -3.16 19.98
C MET A 180 -24.94 -2.31 21.09
N SER A 181 -25.29 -2.56 22.35
CA SER A 181 -24.76 -1.80 23.49
C SER A 181 -23.30 -2.11 23.85
N LEU A 182 -22.75 -3.17 23.27
CA LEU A 182 -21.37 -3.62 23.45
C LEU A 182 -20.75 -3.81 22.07
N ALA A 183 -19.50 -3.39 21.91
CA ALA A 183 -18.72 -3.63 20.69
C ALA A 183 -18.47 -5.14 20.52
N PRO A 184 -18.28 -5.64 19.28
CA PRO A 184 -17.77 -6.99 19.08
C PRO A 184 -16.38 -7.14 19.71
N GLY A 185 -15.98 -8.37 20.06
CA GLY A 185 -14.64 -8.64 20.58
C GLY A 185 -14.60 -9.56 21.80
N PHE A 186 -13.51 -9.47 22.54
CA PHE A 186 -13.14 -10.39 23.62
C PHE A 186 -13.61 -9.91 25.00
N TYR A 187 -14.20 -10.81 25.77
CA TYR A 187 -14.74 -10.51 27.10
C TYR A 187 -14.46 -11.63 28.11
N THR A 188 -14.28 -11.25 29.37
CA THR A 188 -14.21 -12.20 30.49
C THR A 188 -15.60 -12.41 31.09
N GLY A 189 -16.04 -13.67 31.12
CA GLY A 189 -17.35 -14.08 31.62
C GLY A 189 -18.53 -13.59 30.79
N ALA A 190 -19.72 -14.07 31.17
CA ALA A 190 -20.97 -13.80 30.48
C ALA A 190 -21.29 -12.30 30.33
N GLN A 191 -21.73 -11.90 29.14
CA GLN A 191 -22.14 -10.53 28.82
C GLN A 191 -23.66 -10.40 28.69
N THR A 192 -24.14 -9.16 28.70
CA THR A 192 -25.55 -8.83 28.43
C THR A 192 -25.61 -7.67 27.45
N VAL A 193 -26.20 -7.92 26.28
CA VAL A 193 -26.23 -6.98 25.15
C VAL A 193 -27.65 -6.44 24.99
N SER A 194 -27.79 -5.12 24.99
CA SER A 194 -29.04 -4.46 24.62
C SER A 194 -28.95 -3.96 23.18
N ILE A 195 -30.06 -4.00 22.45
CA ILE A 195 -30.15 -3.51 21.06
C ILE A 195 -31.05 -2.28 21.03
N THR A 196 -30.64 -1.26 20.28
CA THR A 196 -31.42 -0.03 20.03
C THR A 196 -31.50 0.26 18.54
N CYS A 197 -32.48 1.06 18.12
CA CYS A 197 -32.59 1.57 16.76
C CYS A 197 -33.00 3.05 16.84
N ALA A 198 -32.45 3.89 15.97
CA ALA A 198 -32.77 5.32 15.95
C ALA A 198 -34.25 5.59 15.62
N ASN A 199 -34.90 4.70 14.85
CA ASN A 199 -36.35 4.73 14.66
C ASN A 199 -37.06 3.97 15.80
N PRO A 200 -37.77 4.67 16.72
CA PRO A 200 -38.41 4.02 17.86
C PRO A 200 -39.67 3.22 17.50
N THR A 201 -40.19 3.32 16.28
CA THR A 201 -41.34 2.52 15.83
C THR A 201 -40.92 1.23 15.14
N ALA A 202 -39.64 1.09 14.77
CA ALA A 202 -39.13 -0.10 14.11
C ALA A 202 -39.12 -1.32 15.03
N THR A 203 -39.49 -2.46 14.45
CA THR A 203 -39.39 -3.76 15.14
C THR A 203 -38.00 -4.34 14.86
N ILE A 204 -37.24 -4.57 15.93
CA ILE A 204 -35.93 -5.20 15.83
C ILE A 204 -36.10 -6.71 15.87
N HIS A 205 -35.59 -7.40 14.85
CA HIS A 205 -35.49 -8.85 14.79
C HIS A 205 -34.03 -9.28 14.93
N TYR A 206 -33.77 -10.41 15.60
CA TYR A 206 -32.42 -10.87 15.84
C TYR A 206 -32.27 -12.40 15.77
N THR A 207 -31.03 -12.84 15.58
CA THR A 207 -30.59 -14.24 15.62
C THR A 207 -29.34 -14.37 16.52
N THR A 208 -29.07 -15.59 16.99
CA THR A 208 -27.91 -15.92 17.85
C THR A 208 -27.15 -17.15 17.37
N ASP A 209 -27.52 -17.67 16.20
CA ASP A 209 -27.00 -18.89 15.58
C ASP A 209 -26.24 -18.61 14.28
N GLY A 210 -25.99 -17.33 13.99
CA GLY A 210 -25.29 -16.86 12.79
C GLY A 210 -26.16 -16.72 11.54
N THR A 211 -27.42 -17.15 11.56
CA THR A 211 -28.31 -16.99 10.40
C THR A 211 -28.73 -15.53 10.18
N ASP A 212 -29.03 -15.14 8.94
CA ASP A 212 -29.49 -13.78 8.64
C ASP A 212 -30.85 -13.50 9.31
N PRO A 213 -30.97 -12.39 10.08
CA PRO A 213 -32.23 -12.05 10.72
C PRO A 213 -33.26 -11.60 9.67
N THR A 214 -34.49 -12.08 9.79
CA THR A 214 -35.62 -11.72 8.92
C THR A 214 -36.83 -11.33 9.76
N ALA A 215 -37.92 -10.88 9.12
CA ALA A 215 -39.20 -10.63 9.80
C ALA A 215 -39.77 -11.88 10.51
N ALA A 216 -39.29 -13.08 10.19
CA ALA A 216 -39.68 -14.32 10.87
C ALA A 216 -38.81 -14.66 12.10
N SER A 217 -37.67 -13.98 12.28
CA SER A 217 -36.75 -14.17 13.40
C SER A 217 -37.31 -13.60 14.70
N ALA A 218 -36.66 -13.91 15.83
CA ALA A 218 -37.13 -13.51 17.15
C ALA A 218 -37.18 -11.98 17.28
N ILE A 219 -38.29 -11.46 17.84
CA ILE A 219 -38.43 -10.03 18.13
C ILE A 219 -37.65 -9.70 19.41
N TYR A 220 -36.79 -8.69 19.33
CA TYR A 220 -36.07 -8.17 20.48
C TYR A 220 -37.05 -7.52 21.48
N SER A 221 -37.06 -8.02 22.71
CA SER A 221 -37.98 -7.57 23.77
C SER A 221 -37.30 -7.23 25.10
N GLY A 222 -35.98 -7.37 25.16
CA GLY A 222 -35.14 -7.09 26.32
C GLY A 222 -33.71 -7.59 26.10
N PRO A 223 -32.76 -7.25 26.99
CA PRO A 223 -31.35 -7.55 26.81
C PRO A 223 -31.08 -9.05 26.57
N ILE A 224 -30.18 -9.35 25.64
CA ILE A 224 -29.75 -10.68 25.25
C ILE A 224 -28.60 -11.11 26.16
N ASN A 225 -28.73 -12.29 26.78
CA ASN A 225 -27.66 -12.89 27.57
C ASN A 225 -26.70 -13.64 26.66
N VAL A 226 -25.39 -13.35 26.78
CA VAL A 226 -24.30 -13.94 26.00
C VAL A 226 -23.38 -14.70 26.96
N PRO A 227 -23.69 -15.97 27.30
CA PRO A 227 -22.99 -16.71 28.35
C PRO A 227 -21.69 -17.39 27.89
N ASN A 228 -21.50 -17.52 26.58
CA ASN A 228 -20.36 -18.15 25.93
C ASN A 228 -20.18 -17.50 24.55
N THR A 229 -19.08 -17.82 23.86
CA THR A 229 -18.82 -17.33 22.51
C THR A 229 -20.01 -17.58 21.60
N MET A 230 -20.52 -16.52 20.96
CA MET A 230 -21.60 -16.57 19.97
C MET A 230 -21.65 -15.28 19.16
N VAL A 231 -22.35 -15.33 18.04
CA VAL A 231 -22.66 -14.18 17.20
C VAL A 231 -24.08 -13.70 17.46
N VAL A 232 -24.30 -12.39 17.52
CA VAL A 232 -25.64 -11.77 17.58
C VAL A 232 -25.81 -10.93 16.33
N ARG A 233 -26.88 -11.18 15.57
CA ARG A 233 -27.19 -10.42 14.35
C ARG A 233 -28.56 -9.78 14.47
N ALA A 234 -28.71 -8.53 14.03
CA ALA A 234 -29.98 -7.81 14.14
C ALA A 234 -30.33 -6.99 12.90
N ILE A 235 -31.63 -6.86 12.64
CA ILE A 235 -32.21 -6.03 11.58
C ILE A 235 -33.40 -5.24 12.11
N ALA A 236 -33.59 -4.00 11.65
CA ALA A 236 -34.76 -3.18 11.93
C ALA A 236 -35.74 -3.21 10.75
N ILE A 237 -37.03 -3.43 11.04
CA ILE A 237 -38.10 -3.50 10.04
C ILE A 237 -39.28 -2.64 10.47
N ASP A 238 -39.73 -1.74 9.59
CA ASP A 238 -40.95 -0.95 9.74
C ASP A 238 -41.59 -0.60 8.38
N ALA A 239 -41.71 0.68 8.05
CA ALA A 239 -42.37 1.18 6.85
C ALA A 239 -41.38 1.41 5.69
N ASN A 240 -40.14 1.82 5.98
CA ASN A 240 -39.09 1.92 4.97
C ASN A 240 -38.50 0.53 4.67
N PRO A 241 -37.72 0.40 3.59
CA PRO A 241 -36.97 -0.84 3.35
C PRO A 241 -36.15 -1.26 4.57
N PRO A 242 -36.01 -2.57 4.85
CA PRO A 242 -35.27 -3.06 6.01
C PRO A 242 -33.86 -2.48 6.09
N SER A 243 -33.37 -2.28 7.32
CA SER A 243 -32.00 -1.80 7.55
C SER A 243 -30.95 -2.75 6.98
N PHE A 244 -29.69 -2.29 6.94
CA PHE A 244 -28.56 -3.22 6.92
C PHE A 244 -28.56 -4.10 8.18
N VAL A 245 -27.89 -5.25 8.12
CA VAL A 245 -27.78 -6.20 9.22
C VAL A 245 -26.56 -5.84 10.06
N GLU A 246 -26.77 -5.57 11.34
CA GLU A 246 -25.70 -5.44 12.33
C GLU A 246 -25.25 -6.83 12.80
N THR A 247 -23.94 -7.11 12.81
CA THR A 247 -23.37 -8.42 13.17
C THR A 247 -22.24 -8.25 14.16
N ASN A 248 -22.37 -8.83 15.36
CA ASN A 248 -21.32 -8.76 16.38
C ASN A 248 -21.02 -10.14 16.95
N THR A 249 -19.76 -10.54 16.87
CA THR A 249 -19.23 -11.72 17.56
C THR A 249 -18.68 -11.33 18.93
N TYR A 250 -19.16 -12.03 19.96
CA TYR A 250 -18.65 -11.88 21.33
C TYR A 250 -17.86 -13.14 21.68
N LEU A 251 -16.55 -12.99 21.87
CA LEU A 251 -15.62 -14.07 22.23
C LEU A 251 -15.49 -14.10 23.76
N ILE A 252 -16.06 -15.11 24.41
CA ILE A 252 -16.19 -15.18 25.87
C ILE A 252 -15.19 -16.16 26.46
N ASP A 253 -14.30 -15.66 27.32
CA ASP A 253 -13.24 -16.43 27.96
C ASP A 253 -12.29 -17.14 26.96
N GLU A 254 -12.16 -16.57 25.75
CA GLU A 254 -11.26 -17.03 24.70
C GLU A 254 -9.95 -16.25 24.72
N THR A 255 -8.86 -16.85 24.24
CA THR A 255 -7.56 -16.18 24.07
C THR A 255 -6.81 -16.86 22.94
N HIS A 256 -6.31 -16.07 22.00
CA HIS A 256 -5.55 -16.54 20.84
C HIS A 256 -4.24 -15.76 20.72
N GLY A 257 -3.18 -16.44 20.26
CA GLY A 257 -1.89 -15.83 19.94
C GLY A 257 -1.79 -15.35 18.49
N VAL A 258 -2.89 -15.43 17.74
CA VAL A 258 -2.99 -15.12 16.31
C VAL A 258 -4.30 -14.35 16.05
N PRO A 259 -4.43 -13.63 14.92
CA PRO A 259 -5.69 -13.01 14.53
C PRO A 259 -6.88 -13.97 14.52
N VAL A 260 -8.07 -13.42 14.76
CA VAL A 260 -9.33 -14.15 14.68
C VAL A 260 -10.17 -13.62 13.54
N ILE A 261 -10.69 -14.54 12.73
CA ILE A 261 -11.69 -14.25 11.70
C ILE A 261 -12.99 -14.94 12.12
N SER A 262 -13.99 -14.15 12.49
CA SER A 262 -15.34 -14.66 12.70
C SER A 262 -16.12 -14.52 11.41
N VAL A 263 -16.78 -15.59 10.97
CA VAL A 263 -17.63 -15.57 9.79
C VAL A 263 -18.99 -16.18 10.09
N CYS A 264 -20.04 -15.62 9.50
CA CYS A 264 -21.37 -16.16 9.70
C CYS A 264 -22.36 -15.91 8.55
N SER A 265 -23.20 -16.92 8.32
CA SER A 265 -24.51 -16.88 7.66
C SER A 265 -25.09 -18.29 7.63
N ALA A 266 -26.31 -18.44 7.11
CA ALA A 266 -26.85 -19.77 6.82
C ALA A 266 -26.12 -20.41 5.63
N ASP A 267 -25.90 -19.63 4.56
CA ASP A 267 -25.30 -20.09 3.31
C ASP A 267 -23.83 -20.48 3.52
N LEU A 268 -23.07 -19.64 4.23
CA LEU A 268 -21.67 -19.93 4.55
C LEU A 268 -21.52 -21.15 5.45
N PHE A 269 -22.43 -21.33 6.42
CA PHE A 269 -22.43 -22.54 7.22
C PHE A 269 -22.70 -23.78 6.37
N ASP A 270 -23.65 -23.72 5.42
CA ASP A 270 -23.92 -24.83 4.51
C ASP A 270 -22.72 -25.12 3.59
N LEU A 271 -22.06 -24.08 3.10
CA LEU A 271 -20.83 -24.17 2.31
C LEU A 271 -19.70 -24.86 3.10
N VAL A 272 -19.31 -24.30 4.25
CA VAL A 272 -18.10 -24.72 4.97
C VAL A 272 -18.34 -25.96 5.82
N ALA A 273 -19.44 -26.02 6.58
CA ALA A 273 -19.73 -27.15 7.46
C ALA A 273 -20.27 -28.36 6.70
N ASN A 274 -21.19 -28.14 5.75
CA ASN A 274 -21.87 -29.24 5.05
C ASN A 274 -21.27 -29.55 3.67
N GLY A 275 -20.47 -28.66 3.10
CA GLY A 275 -19.82 -28.86 1.80
C GLY A 275 -20.75 -28.62 0.60
N ASN A 276 -21.87 -27.93 0.80
CA ASN A 276 -22.85 -27.64 -0.25
C ASN A 276 -22.52 -26.30 -0.89
N GLN A 277 -22.04 -26.33 -2.13
CA GLN A 277 -21.72 -25.10 -2.87
C GLN A 277 -23.00 -24.48 -3.44
N GLY A 278 -23.31 -23.27 -3.01
CA GLY A 278 -24.25 -22.40 -3.70
C GLY A 278 -23.56 -21.64 -4.85
N PRO A 279 -24.34 -21.07 -5.79
CA PRO A 279 -23.78 -20.26 -6.88
C PRO A 279 -23.22 -18.92 -6.39
N ASN A 280 -23.63 -18.42 -5.21
CA ASN A 280 -23.23 -17.13 -4.63
C ASN A 280 -23.49 -17.16 -3.11
N ASP A 281 -22.73 -17.95 -2.35
CA ASP A 281 -22.92 -18.01 -0.90
C ASP A 281 -22.51 -16.66 -0.28
N VAL A 282 -23.44 -15.99 0.40
CA VAL A 282 -23.22 -14.68 1.02
C VAL A 282 -23.06 -14.83 2.52
N GLY A 283 -22.16 -14.05 3.13
CA GLY A 283 -22.03 -14.01 4.58
C GLY A 283 -21.38 -12.74 5.10
N ALA A 284 -21.33 -12.63 6.42
CA ALA A 284 -20.61 -11.58 7.11
C ALA A 284 -19.26 -12.10 7.62
N PHE A 285 -18.28 -11.20 7.74
CA PHE A 285 -17.03 -11.45 8.43
C PHE A 285 -16.73 -10.33 9.43
N GLU A 286 -15.97 -10.66 10.46
CA GLU A 286 -15.36 -9.73 11.42
C GLU A 286 -13.90 -10.17 11.62
N LEU A 287 -12.97 -9.23 11.58
CA LEU A 287 -11.54 -9.42 11.80
C LEU A 287 -11.11 -8.82 13.13
N PHE A 288 -10.39 -9.61 13.91
CA PHE A 288 -9.76 -9.18 15.17
C PHE A 288 -8.27 -9.47 15.13
N GLU A 289 -7.47 -8.54 15.62
CA GLU A 289 -6.03 -8.73 15.81
C GLU A 289 -5.70 -9.66 16.98
N GLN A 290 -4.46 -10.12 17.02
CA GLN A 290 -3.95 -11.03 18.07
C GLN A 290 -4.06 -10.48 19.49
N ASP A 291 -4.15 -9.16 19.66
CA ASP A 291 -4.36 -8.49 20.94
C ASP A 291 -5.85 -8.32 21.31
N GLY A 292 -6.75 -8.78 20.43
CA GLY A 292 -8.20 -8.70 20.57
C GLY A 292 -8.83 -7.43 20.01
N THR A 293 -8.04 -6.54 19.41
CA THR A 293 -8.56 -5.32 18.76
C THR A 293 -9.45 -5.69 17.58
N PHE A 294 -10.67 -5.13 17.53
CA PHE A 294 -11.54 -5.21 16.36
C PHE A 294 -11.00 -4.32 15.25
N ILE A 295 -10.86 -4.87 14.05
CA ILE A 295 -10.20 -4.20 12.91
C ILE A 295 -11.21 -3.81 11.86
N ASP A 296 -11.96 -4.80 11.35
CA ASP A 296 -12.80 -4.60 10.18
C ASP A 296 -13.96 -5.60 10.17
N GLU A 297 -15.03 -5.25 9.45
CA GLU A 297 -16.20 -6.07 9.22
C GLU A 297 -16.82 -5.81 7.87
N GLY A 298 -17.60 -6.75 7.37
CA GLY A 298 -18.35 -6.54 6.15
C GLY A 298 -19.19 -7.73 5.74
N GLN A 299 -19.77 -7.62 4.54
CA GLN A 299 -20.46 -8.72 3.90
C GLN A 299 -19.90 -8.95 2.51
N GLY A 300 -19.79 -10.23 2.14
CA GLY A 300 -19.14 -10.62 0.92
C GLY A 300 -19.61 -11.97 0.40
N HIS A 301 -19.05 -12.32 -0.75
CA HIS A 301 -19.18 -13.66 -1.28
C HIS A 301 -18.17 -14.59 -0.64
N PHE A 302 -18.59 -15.83 -0.46
CA PHE A 302 -17.75 -16.94 -0.07
C PHE A 302 -17.87 -18.02 -1.13
N ASN A 303 -16.74 -18.66 -1.45
CA ASN A 303 -16.75 -19.79 -2.36
C ASN A 303 -15.79 -20.88 -1.87
N LYS A 304 -15.87 -22.05 -2.51
CA LYS A 304 -14.97 -23.17 -2.27
C LYS A 304 -13.53 -22.79 -2.64
N HIS A 305 -12.58 -23.01 -1.73
CA HIS A 305 -11.14 -23.00 -2.00
C HIS A 305 -10.52 -24.40 -1.86
N GLY A 306 -9.81 -24.85 -2.90
CA GLY A 306 -9.20 -26.19 -2.98
C GLY A 306 -10.14 -27.22 -3.60
N ASN A 307 -9.64 -28.42 -3.94
CA ASN A 307 -10.47 -29.49 -4.53
C ASN A 307 -10.50 -30.79 -3.71
N ASP A 308 -9.38 -31.50 -3.62
CA ASP A 308 -9.33 -32.79 -2.93
C ASP A 308 -9.42 -32.62 -1.42
N SER A 309 -8.78 -31.57 -0.89
CA SER A 309 -8.85 -31.16 0.51
C SER A 309 -10.27 -30.81 0.99
N TRP A 310 -11.19 -30.53 0.06
CA TRP A 310 -12.60 -30.28 0.37
C TRP A 310 -13.39 -31.53 0.77
N ALA A 311 -12.79 -32.70 0.61
CA ALA A 311 -13.30 -33.95 1.17
C ALA A 311 -13.20 -33.98 2.71
N TYR A 312 -12.33 -33.16 3.30
CA TYR A 312 -12.17 -33.06 4.75
C TYR A 312 -13.30 -32.21 5.39
N PRO A 313 -13.67 -32.49 6.66
CA PRO A 313 -14.65 -31.68 7.39
C PRO A 313 -14.20 -30.22 7.64
N GLN A 314 -12.89 -29.96 7.76
CA GLN A 314 -12.34 -28.61 7.83
C GLN A 314 -12.01 -28.13 6.41
N ARG A 315 -12.81 -27.19 5.88
CA ARG A 315 -12.75 -26.77 4.48
C ARG A 315 -12.18 -25.37 4.34
N GLY A 316 -11.41 -25.15 3.27
CA GLY A 316 -10.94 -23.82 2.89
C GLY A 316 -11.97 -23.05 2.06
N PHE A 317 -11.95 -21.73 2.14
CA PHE A 317 -12.87 -20.88 1.38
C PHE A 317 -12.18 -19.58 0.98
N ASP A 318 -12.60 -18.97 -0.13
CA ASP A 318 -12.22 -17.57 -0.42
C ASP A 318 -13.24 -16.64 0.23
N LEU A 319 -12.77 -15.54 0.81
CA LEU A 319 -13.56 -14.38 1.22
C LEU A 319 -13.42 -13.30 0.13
N ILE A 320 -14.54 -12.72 -0.30
CA ILE A 320 -14.57 -11.72 -1.38
C ILE A 320 -15.43 -10.54 -0.95
N CYS A 321 -14.80 -9.41 -0.64
CA CYS A 321 -15.50 -8.16 -0.39
C CYS A 321 -16.07 -7.60 -1.70
N ARG A 322 -17.28 -7.05 -1.63
CA ARG A 322 -18.02 -6.56 -2.80
C ARG A 322 -18.72 -5.26 -2.42
N ASP A 323 -18.29 -4.17 -3.04
CA ASP A 323 -18.94 -2.86 -2.92
C ASP A 323 -20.45 -2.97 -3.14
N GLN A 324 -20.87 -3.88 -4.02
CA GLN A 324 -22.26 -4.08 -4.40
C GLN A 324 -23.20 -4.49 -3.24
N PHE A 325 -22.67 -4.93 -2.10
CA PHE A 325 -23.48 -5.18 -0.91
C PHE A 325 -23.71 -3.92 -0.05
N GLY A 326 -22.92 -2.87 -0.23
CA GLY A 326 -23.01 -1.61 0.50
C GLY A 326 -22.43 -1.65 1.92
N TYR A 327 -21.66 -2.68 2.28
CA TYR A 327 -20.96 -2.77 3.58
C TYR A 327 -19.50 -2.33 3.46
N ASN A 328 -18.75 -2.91 2.52
CA ASN A 328 -17.34 -2.67 2.28
C ASN A 328 -16.96 -3.12 0.85
N ASP A 329 -15.78 -2.72 0.36
CA ASP A 329 -15.29 -3.14 -0.96
C ASP A 329 -13.96 -3.92 -0.93
N ASP A 330 -13.27 -3.87 0.20
CA ASP A 330 -12.07 -4.62 0.56
C ASP A 330 -12.04 -4.90 2.06
N VAL A 331 -11.02 -5.65 2.49
CA VAL A 331 -10.59 -5.71 3.89
C VAL A 331 -9.54 -4.62 4.09
N ASP A 332 -9.83 -3.66 4.98
CA ASP A 332 -9.01 -2.47 5.24
C ASP A 332 -8.05 -2.71 6.43
N HIS A 333 -6.93 -3.40 6.18
CA HIS A 333 -5.91 -3.62 7.20
C HIS A 333 -4.56 -4.04 6.61
N LEU A 334 -3.46 -3.70 7.31
CA LEU A 334 -2.13 -4.26 7.03
C LEU A 334 -2.06 -5.72 7.50
N LEU A 335 -2.56 -6.64 6.68
CA LEU A 335 -2.66 -8.06 7.04
C LEU A 335 -1.30 -8.74 7.16
N PHE A 336 -0.29 -8.35 6.38
CA PHE A 336 1.02 -9.02 6.30
C PHE A 336 2.20 -8.07 6.62
N PRO A 337 2.26 -7.54 7.85
CA PRO A 337 3.20 -6.45 8.21
C PRO A 337 4.69 -6.81 8.13
N ASN A 338 5.02 -8.10 8.02
CA ASN A 338 6.40 -8.58 7.95
C ASN A 338 6.89 -8.82 6.52
N ASP A 339 6.02 -8.70 5.52
CA ASP A 339 6.29 -9.12 4.14
C ASP A 339 5.95 -8.04 3.11
N ASN A 340 4.95 -7.17 3.38
CA ASN A 340 4.58 -6.07 2.49
C ASN A 340 3.90 -4.91 3.24
N ASP A 341 3.61 -3.83 2.52
CA ASP A 341 2.95 -2.60 2.97
C ASP A 341 1.49 -2.47 2.48
N ARG A 342 0.92 -3.56 1.95
CA ARG A 342 -0.43 -3.57 1.39
C ARG A 342 -1.50 -3.54 2.48
N THR A 343 -2.43 -2.59 2.36
CA THR A 343 -3.48 -2.35 3.37
C THR A 343 -4.89 -2.70 2.94
N ASN A 344 -5.11 -3.05 1.67
CA ASN A 344 -6.45 -3.21 1.09
C ASN A 344 -6.50 -4.52 0.29
N PHE A 345 -7.46 -5.38 0.62
CA PHE A 345 -7.60 -6.71 0.00
C PHE A 345 -9.04 -6.98 -0.41
N GLN A 346 -9.34 -7.00 -1.71
CA GLN A 346 -10.69 -7.37 -2.16
C GLN A 346 -10.98 -8.85 -1.89
N ARG A 347 -9.96 -9.70 -1.98
CA ARG A 347 -10.10 -11.15 -1.87
C ARG A 347 -8.97 -11.77 -1.04
N LEU A 348 -9.36 -12.66 -0.14
CA LEU A 348 -8.46 -13.45 0.70
C LEU A 348 -8.78 -14.93 0.61
N ILE A 349 -7.77 -15.76 0.79
CA ILE A 349 -7.93 -17.21 0.94
C ILE A 349 -7.84 -17.55 2.42
N LEU A 350 -8.80 -18.34 2.91
CA LEU A 350 -8.75 -18.97 4.22
C LEU A 350 -8.54 -20.47 4.03
N LYS A 351 -7.29 -20.91 4.17
CA LYS A 351 -6.87 -22.29 3.88
C LYS A 351 -6.55 -23.02 5.19
N PRO A 352 -7.04 -24.25 5.44
CA PRO A 352 -6.68 -25.03 6.62
C PRO A 352 -5.63 -26.09 6.26
N GLY A 353 -4.50 -25.67 5.67
CA GLY A 353 -3.42 -26.57 5.24
C GLY A 353 -3.71 -27.47 4.03
N ALA A 354 -4.92 -27.46 3.46
CA ALA A 354 -5.34 -28.31 2.34
C ALA A 354 -4.95 -29.80 2.47
N SER A 355 -4.17 -30.37 1.56
CA SER A 355 -3.72 -31.77 1.62
C SER A 355 -2.63 -31.97 2.67
N ASP A 356 -2.14 -30.90 3.29
CA ASP A 356 -1.31 -30.93 4.50
C ASP A 356 -2.14 -30.83 5.80
N ASN A 357 -3.48 -30.90 5.71
CA ASN A 357 -4.35 -30.74 6.86
C ASN A 357 -4.13 -31.85 7.92
N TYR A 358 -3.96 -31.43 9.18
CA TYR A 358 -3.94 -32.31 10.34
C TYR A 358 -5.30 -32.23 11.05
N PRO A 359 -5.92 -33.32 11.52
CA PRO A 359 -5.42 -34.70 11.51
C PRO A 359 -5.91 -35.52 10.30
N PHE A 360 -6.56 -34.90 9.31
CA PHE A 360 -7.29 -35.64 8.28
C PHE A 360 -6.37 -36.33 7.27
N GLU A 361 -5.28 -35.67 6.84
CA GLU A 361 -4.31 -36.29 5.96
C GLU A 361 -3.19 -36.98 6.76
N THR A 362 -2.79 -38.17 6.29
CA THR A 362 -1.75 -38.94 6.96
C THR A 362 -0.41 -38.24 6.78
N GLY A 363 0.24 -37.84 7.88
CA GLY A 363 1.49 -37.09 7.84
C GLY A 363 1.33 -35.58 7.71
N GLY A 364 0.10 -35.06 7.72
CA GLY A 364 -0.19 -33.61 7.66
C GLY A 364 0.47 -32.83 8.80
N ALA A 365 1.23 -31.79 8.45
CA ALA A 365 1.94 -30.89 9.35
C ALA A 365 1.25 -29.53 9.48
N HIS A 366 0.21 -29.27 8.69
CA HIS A 366 -0.60 -28.05 8.70
C HIS A 366 0.19 -26.75 8.43
N ILE A 367 1.28 -26.82 7.67
CA ILE A 367 2.20 -25.69 7.44
C ILE A 367 2.97 -25.72 6.11
N ARG A 368 3.03 -26.86 5.39
CA ARG A 368 3.98 -27.05 4.26
C ARG A 368 3.86 -26.00 3.15
N ASP A 369 2.64 -25.73 2.72
CA ASP A 369 2.37 -24.75 1.67
C ASP A 369 2.81 -23.34 2.10
N ALA A 370 2.39 -22.89 3.29
CA ALA A 370 2.84 -21.63 3.88
C ALA A 370 4.35 -21.53 3.94
N PHE A 371 4.99 -22.55 4.52
CA PHE A 371 6.44 -22.60 4.71
C PHE A 371 7.19 -22.42 3.39
N ILE A 372 6.74 -23.08 2.33
CA ILE A 372 7.39 -23.00 1.01
C ILE A 372 7.21 -21.62 0.39
N HIS A 373 6.02 -21.04 0.43
CA HIS A 373 5.79 -19.69 -0.07
C HIS A 373 6.60 -18.65 0.72
N THR A 374 6.62 -18.73 2.05
CA THR A 374 7.44 -17.85 2.89
C THR A 374 8.93 -18.06 2.61
N LEU A 375 9.40 -19.30 2.46
CA LEU A 375 10.79 -19.57 2.10
C LEU A 375 11.16 -18.95 0.75
N SER A 376 10.25 -18.99 -0.23
CA SER A 376 10.45 -18.38 -1.55
C SER A 376 10.65 -16.86 -1.47
N ILE A 377 9.74 -16.18 -0.75
CA ILE A 377 9.79 -14.74 -0.49
C ILE A 377 11.11 -14.36 0.17
N ARG A 378 11.49 -15.09 1.24
CA ARG A 378 12.72 -14.80 2.00
C ARG A 378 14.01 -15.18 1.26
N ALA A 379 13.91 -16.00 0.21
CA ALA A 379 15.02 -16.37 -0.66
C ALA A 379 15.15 -15.45 -1.90
N ASP A 380 14.31 -14.41 -2.00
CA ASP A 380 14.23 -13.51 -3.16
C ASP A 380 14.14 -14.29 -4.47
N MET A 381 13.21 -15.26 -4.49
CA MET A 381 12.94 -16.06 -5.69
C MET A 381 12.20 -15.22 -6.72
N LEU A 382 12.48 -15.46 -8.00
CA LEU A 382 11.86 -14.71 -9.09
C LEU A 382 10.47 -15.25 -9.46
N LEU A 383 9.64 -15.48 -8.44
CA LEU A 383 8.30 -16.05 -8.55
C LEU A 383 7.27 -15.03 -8.08
N ASP A 384 5.99 -15.38 -8.17
CA ASP A 384 4.94 -14.70 -7.42
C ASP A 384 4.36 -15.71 -6.41
N GLU A 385 4.16 -15.25 -5.19
CA GLU A 385 3.85 -16.09 -4.05
C GLU A 385 2.56 -15.65 -3.34
N ARG A 386 2.01 -16.57 -2.55
CA ARG A 386 0.90 -16.28 -1.64
C ARG A 386 1.48 -16.02 -0.27
N THR A 387 1.54 -14.75 0.14
CA THR A 387 1.93 -14.35 1.51
C THR A 387 1.04 -15.04 2.54
N TRP A 388 1.58 -15.26 3.74
CA TRP A 388 0.94 -16.07 4.78
C TRP A 388 0.82 -15.32 6.09
N ARG A 389 -0.29 -15.54 6.79
CA ARG A 389 -0.44 -15.25 8.22
C ARG A 389 -1.36 -16.28 8.86
N PRO A 390 -1.03 -16.86 10.03
CA PRO A 390 -1.91 -17.82 10.68
C PRO A 390 -3.08 -17.09 11.34
N CYS A 391 -4.22 -17.75 11.44
CA CYS A 391 -5.40 -17.23 12.14
C CYS A 391 -6.24 -18.36 12.76
N VAL A 392 -7.18 -17.98 13.61
CA VAL A 392 -8.26 -18.86 14.07
C VAL A 392 -9.57 -18.41 13.41
N VAL A 393 -10.33 -19.38 12.90
CA VAL A 393 -11.66 -19.13 12.36
C VAL A 393 -12.75 -19.51 13.37
N TYR A 394 -13.73 -18.64 13.54
CA TYR A 394 -15.02 -18.94 14.16
C TYR A 394 -16.10 -18.97 13.08
N LEU A 395 -16.89 -20.04 13.02
CA LEU A 395 -18.02 -20.18 12.09
C LEU A 395 -19.33 -20.17 12.87
N ASN A 396 -20.18 -19.16 12.66
CA ASN A 396 -21.42 -18.92 13.42
C ASN A 396 -21.17 -18.92 14.94
N GLY A 397 -20.08 -18.30 15.38
CA GLY A 397 -19.66 -18.25 16.79
C GLY A 397 -19.11 -19.56 17.36
N GLN A 398 -18.88 -20.59 16.54
CA GLN A 398 -18.23 -21.83 16.96
C GLN A 398 -16.76 -21.83 16.56
N TYR A 399 -15.86 -22.16 17.49
CA TYR A 399 -14.46 -22.39 17.17
C TYR A 399 -14.35 -23.44 16.06
N TRP A 400 -13.74 -23.05 14.94
CA TRP A 400 -13.66 -23.86 13.73
C TRP A 400 -12.26 -24.41 13.50
N GLY A 401 -11.20 -23.76 13.98
CA GLY A 401 -9.85 -24.29 13.94
C GLY A 401 -8.80 -23.28 13.49
N VAL A 402 -7.57 -23.77 13.39
CA VAL A 402 -6.43 -23.04 12.81
C VAL A 402 -6.57 -23.01 11.29
N TYR A 403 -6.36 -21.83 10.74
CA TYR A 403 -6.36 -21.52 9.31
C TYR A 403 -5.16 -20.61 9.01
N GLU A 404 -4.95 -20.35 7.73
CA GLU A 404 -4.03 -19.35 7.22
C GLU A 404 -4.80 -18.37 6.33
N ILE A 405 -4.53 -17.08 6.54
CA ILE A 405 -4.91 -15.98 5.65
C ILE A 405 -3.85 -15.91 4.56
N ARG A 406 -4.26 -15.97 3.29
CA ARG A 406 -3.33 -15.86 2.16
C ARG A 406 -3.81 -14.84 1.14
N GLU A 407 -2.84 -14.14 0.55
CA GLU A 407 -3.07 -13.38 -0.68
C GLU A 407 -3.38 -14.31 -1.84
N LYS A 408 -4.10 -13.77 -2.83
CA LYS A 408 -4.45 -14.48 -4.05
C LYS A 408 -3.63 -13.95 -5.23
N ALA A 409 -2.40 -14.47 -5.35
CA ALA A 409 -1.48 -14.13 -6.44
C ALA A 409 -2.04 -14.39 -7.87
N ASP A 410 -3.14 -15.14 -7.97
CA ASP A 410 -3.85 -15.43 -9.21
C ASP A 410 -5.10 -14.57 -9.47
N ASP A 411 -5.21 -13.45 -8.76
CA ASP A 411 -6.26 -12.45 -8.93
C ASP A 411 -5.66 -11.13 -9.45
N HIS A 412 -6.43 -10.39 -10.24
CA HIS A 412 -5.96 -9.12 -10.79
C HIS A 412 -5.73 -8.06 -9.71
N ASP A 413 -6.42 -8.14 -8.57
CA ASP A 413 -6.24 -7.24 -7.43
C ASP A 413 -4.78 -7.31 -6.90
N TYR A 414 -4.15 -8.49 -6.96
CA TYR A 414 -2.74 -8.66 -6.64
C TYR A 414 -1.83 -8.01 -7.70
N THR A 415 -2.07 -8.27 -8.98
CA THR A 415 -1.20 -7.77 -10.05
C THR A 415 -1.33 -6.27 -10.27
N ASP A 416 -2.51 -5.70 -10.02
CA ASP A 416 -2.76 -4.27 -10.11
C ASP A 416 -1.98 -3.54 -9.00
N TYR A 417 -2.09 -3.99 -7.75
CA TYR A 417 -1.39 -3.37 -6.63
C TYR A 417 0.14 -3.44 -6.75
N TYR A 418 0.71 -4.62 -6.98
CA TYR A 418 2.17 -4.78 -6.95
C TYR A 418 2.86 -4.35 -8.25
N TYR A 419 2.14 -4.35 -9.37
CA TYR A 419 2.77 -4.24 -10.70
C TYR A 419 2.08 -3.27 -11.67
N ASP A 420 1.00 -2.59 -11.26
CA ASP A 420 0.16 -1.74 -12.11
C ASP A 420 -0.33 -2.50 -13.36
N GLN A 421 -0.83 -3.71 -13.14
CA GLN A 421 -1.40 -4.58 -14.18
C GLN A 421 -2.83 -4.96 -13.83
N ASP A 422 -3.78 -4.12 -14.26
CA ASP A 422 -5.21 -4.37 -14.12
C ASP A 422 -5.70 -5.59 -14.92
N LYS A 423 -6.95 -6.00 -14.70
CA LYS A 423 -7.57 -7.16 -15.37
C LYS A 423 -7.66 -7.05 -16.90
N PHE A 424 -7.63 -5.84 -17.46
CA PHE A 424 -7.73 -5.59 -18.91
C PHE A 424 -6.35 -5.59 -19.59
N ASN A 425 -5.31 -5.32 -18.81
CA ASN A 425 -3.91 -5.28 -19.23
C ASN A 425 -3.13 -6.51 -18.74
N LEU A 426 -3.80 -7.64 -18.55
CA LEU A 426 -3.21 -8.86 -18.01
C LEU A 426 -3.46 -10.07 -18.92
N GLN A 427 -2.42 -10.87 -19.13
CA GLN A 427 -2.55 -12.22 -19.70
C GLN A 427 -2.14 -13.23 -18.65
N TYR A 428 -3.06 -14.10 -18.23
CA TYR A 428 -2.84 -15.04 -17.14
C TYR A 428 -3.41 -16.42 -17.52
N LEU A 429 -2.53 -17.43 -17.49
CA LEU A 429 -2.87 -18.82 -17.80
C LEU A 429 -2.71 -19.69 -16.55
N LYS A 430 -3.65 -20.61 -16.38
CA LYS A 430 -3.69 -21.57 -15.28
C LYS A 430 -4.01 -22.95 -15.79
N THR A 431 -3.49 -23.96 -15.11
CA THR A 431 -3.88 -25.35 -15.33
C THR A 431 -4.57 -25.92 -14.11
N TRP A 432 -5.53 -26.81 -14.35
CA TRP A 432 -6.22 -27.69 -13.39
C TRP A 432 -7.18 -28.61 -14.18
N GLY A 433 -6.73 -29.81 -14.58
CA GLY A 433 -7.43 -30.71 -15.51
C GLY A 433 -7.49 -30.25 -16.98
N ALA A 434 -7.38 -28.94 -17.24
CA ALA A 434 -7.19 -28.30 -18.54
C ALA A 434 -6.45 -26.96 -18.34
N THR A 435 -6.00 -26.33 -19.43
CA THR A 435 -5.53 -24.93 -19.41
C THR A 435 -6.70 -23.98 -19.70
N TRP A 436 -6.80 -22.89 -18.96
CA TRP A 436 -7.70 -21.79 -19.28
C TRP A 436 -7.01 -20.43 -19.17
N GLN A 437 -7.66 -19.43 -19.76
CA GLN A 437 -7.27 -18.03 -19.72
C GLN A 437 -8.06 -17.37 -18.59
N GLU A 438 -7.40 -17.14 -17.46
CA GLU A 438 -8.02 -16.38 -16.36
C GLU A 438 -8.22 -14.92 -16.80
N TYR A 439 -7.19 -14.34 -17.43
CA TYR A 439 -7.23 -13.01 -18.04
C TYR A 439 -6.57 -13.01 -19.42
N GLY A 440 -6.94 -12.03 -20.26
CA GLY A 440 -6.34 -11.83 -21.59
C GLY A 440 -6.92 -12.71 -22.69
N ALA A 441 -8.08 -13.33 -22.46
CA ALA A 441 -8.80 -14.05 -23.49
C ALA A 441 -9.21 -13.13 -24.67
N PRO A 442 -9.20 -13.62 -25.93
CA PRO A 442 -8.85 -14.97 -26.36
C PRO A 442 -7.36 -15.17 -26.70
N ASN A 443 -6.49 -14.17 -26.45
CA ASN A 443 -5.15 -14.12 -27.02
C ASN A 443 -4.06 -14.76 -26.14
N ALA A 444 -4.23 -14.76 -24.81
CA ALA A 444 -3.21 -15.22 -23.87
C ALA A 444 -2.67 -16.63 -24.18
N GLN A 445 -3.55 -17.59 -24.48
CA GLN A 445 -3.14 -18.96 -24.84
C GLN A 445 -2.34 -18.98 -26.15
N GLN A 446 -2.82 -18.28 -27.18
CA GLN A 446 -2.18 -18.27 -28.49
C GLN A 446 -0.79 -17.63 -28.42
N ASP A 447 -0.65 -16.52 -27.69
CA ASP A 447 0.62 -15.83 -27.52
C ASP A 447 1.65 -16.69 -26.77
N TRP A 448 1.21 -17.48 -25.80
CA TRP A 448 2.06 -18.47 -25.13
C TRP A 448 2.48 -19.59 -26.07
N ASP A 449 1.53 -20.19 -26.81
CA ASP A 449 1.81 -21.26 -27.76
C ASP A 449 2.78 -20.83 -28.87
N ASP A 450 2.65 -19.58 -29.35
CA ASP A 450 3.55 -18.99 -30.34
C ASP A 450 4.97 -18.82 -29.80
N LEU A 451 5.10 -18.38 -28.54
CA LEU A 451 6.40 -18.29 -27.87
C LEU A 451 7.05 -19.66 -27.68
N VAL A 452 6.29 -20.65 -27.22
CA VAL A 452 6.76 -22.04 -27.07
C VAL A 452 7.27 -22.57 -28.41
N ASN A 453 6.46 -22.43 -29.46
CA ASN A 453 6.84 -22.87 -30.80
C ASN A 453 8.08 -22.13 -31.34
N TYR A 454 8.20 -20.82 -31.08
CA TYR A 454 9.38 -20.05 -31.44
C TYR A 454 10.65 -20.59 -30.76
N ILE A 455 10.59 -20.84 -29.44
CA ILE A 455 11.72 -21.39 -28.67
C ILE A 455 12.15 -22.76 -29.23
N LEU A 456 11.19 -23.66 -29.44
CA LEU A 456 11.49 -25.04 -29.85
C LEU A 456 12.00 -25.16 -31.30
N THR A 457 11.64 -24.20 -32.17
CA THR A 457 12.03 -24.24 -33.59
C THR A 457 13.29 -23.44 -33.93
N ASN A 458 13.84 -22.69 -32.99
CA ASN A 458 15.03 -21.84 -33.18
C ASN A 458 16.20 -22.29 -32.29
N ASN A 459 17.40 -21.79 -32.59
CA ASN A 459 18.59 -21.96 -31.76
C ASN A 459 18.56 -20.97 -30.59
N MET A 460 18.66 -21.47 -29.36
CA MET A 460 18.58 -20.67 -28.13
C MET A 460 19.94 -20.25 -27.55
N ALA A 461 21.05 -20.53 -28.25
CA ALA A 461 22.36 -19.96 -27.90
C ALA A 461 22.32 -18.41 -27.88
N PRO A 462 23.23 -17.75 -27.12
CA PRO A 462 23.29 -16.29 -27.04
C PRO A 462 23.28 -15.62 -28.42
N GLY A 463 22.33 -14.72 -28.63
CA GLY A 463 22.11 -14.05 -29.91
C GLY A 463 20.66 -13.61 -30.13
N PRO A 464 20.31 -13.15 -31.36
CA PRO A 464 19.06 -12.43 -31.62
C PRO A 464 17.77 -13.21 -31.30
N ASN A 465 17.78 -14.53 -31.50
CA ASN A 465 16.60 -15.36 -31.18
C ASN A 465 16.36 -15.43 -29.68
N PHE A 466 17.42 -15.61 -28.89
CA PHE A 466 17.33 -15.60 -27.44
C PHE A 466 17.06 -14.20 -26.90
N ASP A 467 17.57 -13.14 -27.55
CA ASP A 467 17.21 -11.75 -27.22
C ASP A 467 15.72 -11.48 -27.38
N TYR A 468 15.10 -12.01 -28.44
CA TYR A 468 13.65 -11.98 -28.59
C TYR A 468 12.95 -12.74 -27.44
N VAL A 469 13.40 -13.95 -27.09
CA VAL A 469 12.83 -14.72 -25.97
C VAL A 469 12.98 -13.95 -24.64
N LYS A 470 14.13 -13.34 -24.35
CA LYS A 470 14.34 -12.48 -23.18
C LYS A 470 13.40 -11.28 -23.14
N SER A 471 12.90 -10.82 -24.29
CA SER A 471 11.90 -9.74 -24.34
C SER A 471 10.50 -10.21 -23.95
N GLN A 472 10.21 -11.51 -24.08
CA GLN A 472 8.88 -12.10 -23.85
C GLN A 472 8.79 -12.92 -22.56
N LEU A 473 9.87 -13.59 -22.15
CA LEU A 473 9.95 -14.53 -21.03
C LEU A 473 11.00 -14.08 -20.03
N LYS A 474 10.61 -14.03 -18.75
CA LYS A 474 11.59 -13.97 -17.65
C LYS A 474 12.12 -15.38 -17.41
N TRP A 475 13.07 -15.82 -18.24
CA TRP A 475 13.59 -17.20 -18.21
C TRP A 475 14.19 -17.61 -16.85
N ALA A 476 14.73 -16.66 -16.07
CA ALA A 476 15.20 -16.92 -14.72
C ALA A 476 14.05 -17.27 -13.75
N SER A 477 12.83 -16.75 -13.97
CA SER A 477 11.63 -17.16 -13.22
C SER A 477 11.25 -18.63 -13.51
N LEU A 478 11.39 -19.08 -14.76
CA LEU A 478 11.24 -20.50 -15.11
C LEU A 478 12.28 -21.37 -14.41
N CYS A 479 13.54 -20.93 -14.40
CA CYS A 479 14.63 -21.62 -13.71
C CYS A 479 14.33 -21.76 -12.22
N ASP A 480 14.00 -20.65 -11.56
CA ASP A 480 13.64 -20.61 -10.14
C ASP A 480 12.42 -21.52 -9.85
N TYR A 481 11.41 -21.54 -10.73
CA TYR A 481 10.22 -22.38 -10.57
C TYR A 481 10.55 -23.88 -10.57
N PHE A 482 11.32 -24.35 -11.55
CA PHE A 482 11.73 -25.76 -11.62
C PHE A 482 12.70 -26.13 -10.51
N MET A 483 13.68 -25.27 -10.25
CA MET A 483 14.68 -25.47 -9.23
C MET A 483 14.04 -25.59 -7.85
N PHE A 484 13.11 -24.70 -7.51
CA PHE A 484 12.50 -24.72 -6.19
C PHE A 484 11.60 -25.93 -5.98
N ASN A 485 10.76 -26.27 -6.97
CA ASN A 485 9.95 -27.49 -6.91
C ASN A 485 10.81 -28.76 -6.84
N SER A 486 11.96 -28.81 -7.54
CA SER A 486 12.93 -29.90 -7.42
C SER A 486 13.55 -29.98 -6.03
N TYR A 487 13.94 -28.84 -5.45
CA TYR A 487 14.55 -28.79 -4.14
C TYR A 487 13.61 -29.31 -3.05
N VAL A 488 12.37 -28.84 -3.02
CA VAL A 488 11.36 -29.27 -2.03
C VAL A 488 10.75 -30.65 -2.34
N VAL A 489 11.13 -31.24 -3.48
CA VAL A 489 10.59 -32.49 -4.02
C VAL A 489 9.06 -32.41 -4.07
N ASN A 490 8.54 -31.37 -4.74
CA ASN A 490 7.10 -31.24 -4.94
C ASN A 490 6.62 -32.39 -5.83
N GLN A 491 5.55 -33.04 -5.39
CA GLN A 491 4.98 -34.25 -5.95
C GLN A 491 3.68 -34.00 -6.72
N ASP A 492 3.16 -32.77 -6.72
CA ASP A 492 1.94 -32.39 -7.42
C ASP A 492 2.05 -31.02 -8.12
N TRP A 493 2.94 -30.95 -9.10
CA TRP A 493 3.17 -29.78 -9.96
C TRP A 493 3.54 -30.21 -11.39
N LEU A 494 3.43 -29.27 -12.33
CA LEU A 494 3.40 -29.47 -13.80
C LEU A 494 2.20 -30.28 -14.30
N ASN A 495 1.73 -31.30 -13.57
CA ASN A 495 0.48 -32.01 -13.82
C ASN A 495 -0.73 -31.23 -13.27
N TRP A 496 -1.06 -30.10 -13.92
CA TRP A 496 -2.25 -29.31 -13.61
C TRP A 496 -2.19 -28.36 -12.40
N ASN A 497 -1.05 -28.21 -11.72
CA ASN A 497 -0.86 -27.21 -10.67
C ASN A 497 0.17 -26.17 -11.13
N THR A 498 -0.16 -25.44 -12.20
CA THR A 498 0.72 -24.40 -12.77
C THR A 498 -0.04 -23.11 -13.08
N ALA A 499 0.63 -21.99 -12.86
CA ALA A 499 0.14 -20.66 -13.16
C ALA A 499 1.28 -19.77 -13.68
N TRP A 500 1.04 -19.03 -14.76
CA TRP A 500 2.01 -18.10 -15.32
C TRP A 500 1.29 -16.95 -16.04
N TRP A 501 1.91 -15.78 -16.02
CA TRP A 501 1.26 -14.56 -16.50
C TRP A 501 2.26 -13.54 -17.02
N ARG A 502 1.77 -12.52 -17.72
CA ARG A 502 2.50 -11.30 -18.07
C ARG A 502 1.60 -10.07 -18.07
N GLY A 503 2.18 -8.93 -17.69
CA GLY A 503 1.56 -7.63 -17.83
C GLY A 503 1.60 -7.08 -19.27
N MET A 504 0.61 -6.28 -19.63
CA MET A 504 0.45 -5.64 -20.94
C MET A 504 0.39 -4.11 -20.83
N ASP A 505 0.22 -3.55 -19.63
CA ASP A 505 0.21 -2.10 -19.42
C ASP A 505 1.62 -1.54 -19.71
N PRO A 506 1.78 -0.60 -20.66
CA PRO A 506 3.05 0.03 -20.96
C PRO A 506 3.67 0.78 -19.78
N LEU A 507 2.84 1.35 -18.89
CA LEU A 507 3.25 2.09 -17.70
C LEU A 507 3.58 1.16 -16.54
N GLY A 508 2.91 0.00 -16.45
CA GLY A 508 3.14 -0.99 -15.40
C GLY A 508 4.41 -1.83 -15.58
N SER A 509 4.71 -2.65 -14.57
CA SER A 509 5.90 -3.50 -14.50
C SER A 509 5.59 -4.97 -14.85
N LYS A 510 6.59 -5.87 -14.75
CA LYS A 510 6.47 -7.34 -15.00
C LYS A 510 5.79 -7.74 -16.34
N LYS A 511 6.17 -7.05 -17.42
CA LYS A 511 5.66 -7.25 -18.80
C LYS A 511 6.11 -8.54 -19.52
N LYS A 512 6.73 -9.48 -18.81
CA LYS A 512 7.30 -10.73 -19.38
C LYS A 512 6.65 -11.91 -18.71
N TRP A 513 6.42 -13.00 -19.46
CA TRP A 513 5.91 -14.25 -18.92
C TRP A 513 6.77 -14.70 -17.72
N ARG A 514 6.09 -14.99 -16.62
CA ARG A 514 6.71 -15.41 -15.35
C ARG A 514 5.78 -16.33 -14.57
N TYR A 515 6.32 -17.02 -13.57
CA TYR A 515 5.65 -18.12 -12.89
C TYR A 515 5.19 -17.75 -11.49
N VAL A 516 4.06 -18.33 -11.10
CA VAL A 516 3.46 -18.22 -9.77
C VAL A 516 3.58 -19.58 -9.07
N LEU A 517 3.96 -19.57 -7.79
CA LEU A 517 3.90 -20.79 -6.98
C LEU A 517 2.45 -21.16 -6.71
N TRP A 518 2.15 -22.45 -6.86
CA TRP A 518 0.78 -22.95 -6.82
C TRP A 518 0.72 -24.28 -6.10
N ASP A 519 -0.03 -24.32 -4.99
CA ASP A 519 -0.41 -25.52 -4.25
C ASP A 519 0.79 -26.42 -3.87
N MET A 520 1.51 -25.99 -2.83
CA MET A 520 2.83 -26.53 -2.47
C MET A 520 2.78 -27.52 -1.29
N ASP A 521 1.59 -27.99 -0.91
CA ASP A 521 1.35 -28.90 0.20
C ASP A 521 1.87 -30.33 -0.05
N ALA A 522 1.98 -30.77 -1.30
CA ALA A 522 2.51 -32.08 -1.70
C ALA A 522 4.05 -32.12 -1.77
N SER A 523 4.73 -31.76 -0.69
CA SER A 523 6.18 -31.53 -0.67
C SER A 523 6.86 -32.13 0.56
N PHE A 524 8.20 -32.21 0.54
CA PHE A 524 9.01 -32.76 1.64
C PHE A 524 8.58 -34.18 2.06
N GLY A 525 8.33 -35.04 1.06
CA GLY A 525 7.97 -36.44 1.26
C GLY A 525 6.53 -36.66 1.73
N HIS A 526 5.66 -35.65 1.56
CA HIS A 526 4.24 -35.70 1.89
C HIS A 526 3.38 -35.85 0.64
N TYR A 527 2.26 -36.54 0.80
CA TYR A 527 1.20 -36.70 -0.19
C TYR A 527 1.55 -37.54 -1.43
N ILE A 528 0.62 -37.57 -2.40
CA ILE A 528 0.64 -38.44 -3.56
C ILE A 528 1.55 -37.85 -4.65
N ASN A 529 2.38 -38.70 -5.27
CA ASN A 529 3.19 -38.34 -6.44
C ASN A 529 2.36 -38.35 -7.72
N PHE A 530 1.59 -37.28 -7.95
CA PHE A 530 0.81 -37.08 -9.17
C PHE A 530 1.66 -36.61 -10.35
N THR A 531 2.75 -35.89 -10.11
CA THR A 531 3.71 -35.48 -11.13
C THR A 531 4.44 -36.66 -11.75
N GLY A 532 4.65 -37.71 -10.95
CA GLY A 532 5.50 -38.83 -11.34
C GLY A 532 6.98 -38.50 -11.22
N ILE A 533 7.37 -37.72 -10.20
CA ILE A 533 8.78 -37.48 -9.86
C ILE A 533 9.50 -38.85 -9.72
N PRO A 534 10.63 -39.07 -10.41
CA PRO A 534 11.33 -40.36 -10.41
C PRO A 534 11.69 -40.90 -9.02
N ASP A 535 12.13 -40.02 -8.12
CA ASP A 535 12.41 -40.32 -6.72
C ASP A 535 11.67 -39.31 -5.83
N PRO A 536 10.61 -39.71 -5.09
CA PRO A 536 9.88 -38.81 -4.19
C PRO A 536 10.54 -38.71 -2.79
N THR A 537 11.75 -39.22 -2.60
CA THR A 537 12.48 -39.13 -1.32
C THR A 537 13.42 -37.93 -1.27
N ALA A 538 13.99 -37.66 -0.09
CA ALA A 538 14.97 -36.58 0.08
C ALA A 538 16.23 -36.75 -0.80
N ASN A 539 16.50 -37.95 -1.34
CA ASN A 539 17.65 -38.23 -2.20
C ASN A 539 17.41 -37.90 -3.69
N ALA A 540 16.26 -37.31 -4.04
CA ALA A 540 15.93 -37.00 -5.42
C ALA A 540 17.00 -36.12 -6.10
N ASP A 541 17.66 -36.63 -7.13
CA ASP A 541 18.63 -35.83 -7.90
C ASP A 541 18.00 -34.53 -8.43
N PRO A 542 18.70 -33.37 -8.34
CA PRO A 542 18.18 -32.06 -8.78
C PRO A 542 17.69 -32.04 -10.24
N CYS A 543 18.33 -32.82 -11.11
CA CYS A 543 18.02 -32.94 -12.53
C CYS A 543 16.85 -33.89 -12.83
N ASN A 544 16.25 -34.55 -11.83
CA ASN A 544 15.06 -35.39 -12.02
C ASN A 544 13.89 -34.64 -12.64
N VAL A 545 13.82 -33.31 -12.46
CA VAL A 545 12.73 -32.48 -12.95
C VAL A 545 12.89 -32.02 -14.40
N GLU A 546 14.11 -32.10 -14.96
CA GLU A 546 14.46 -31.55 -16.27
C GLU A 546 13.86 -32.35 -17.44
N ASN A 547 13.42 -33.57 -17.18
CA ASN A 547 12.85 -34.49 -18.17
C ASN A 547 11.46 -35.00 -17.78
N LEU A 548 10.75 -34.24 -16.93
CA LEU A 548 9.39 -34.58 -16.58
C LEU A 548 8.48 -34.58 -17.81
N PRO A 549 7.42 -35.39 -17.81
CA PRO A 549 6.43 -35.32 -18.87
C PRO A 549 5.88 -33.89 -18.98
N ASN A 550 5.26 -33.58 -20.13
CA ASN A 550 4.53 -32.33 -20.36
C ASN A 550 3.00 -32.62 -20.27
N PRO A 551 2.46 -32.94 -19.07
CA PRO A 551 1.06 -33.28 -18.88
C PRO A 551 0.20 -32.04 -19.09
N GLY A 552 -0.28 -31.86 -20.32
CA GLY A 552 -1.14 -30.75 -20.72
C GLY A 552 -0.65 -30.01 -21.97
N GLY A 553 0.62 -30.21 -22.36
CA GLY A 553 1.15 -29.68 -23.62
C GLY A 553 1.58 -28.21 -23.59
N GLN A 554 1.74 -27.61 -22.41
CA GLN A 554 2.11 -26.20 -22.23
C GLN A 554 3.58 -25.91 -22.55
N GLY A 555 4.43 -26.94 -22.56
CA GLY A 555 5.82 -26.84 -23.03
C GLY A 555 6.82 -26.34 -21.99
N HIS A 556 6.46 -26.26 -20.71
CA HIS A 556 7.33 -25.73 -19.66
C HIS A 556 8.67 -26.50 -19.55
N THR A 557 8.60 -27.84 -19.46
CA THR A 557 9.80 -28.70 -19.42
C THR A 557 10.58 -28.61 -20.73
N ASP A 558 9.88 -28.65 -21.87
CA ASP A 558 10.52 -28.56 -23.20
C ASP A 558 11.29 -27.24 -23.38
N ILE A 559 10.74 -26.13 -22.87
CA ILE A 559 11.41 -24.82 -22.86
C ILE A 559 12.65 -24.88 -21.95
N LEU A 560 12.52 -25.37 -20.72
CA LEU A 560 13.66 -25.43 -19.79
C LEU A 560 14.80 -26.25 -20.39
N GLU A 561 14.52 -27.47 -20.85
CA GLU A 561 15.50 -28.37 -21.46
C GLU A 561 16.19 -27.69 -22.65
N LYS A 562 15.41 -27.06 -23.53
CA LYS A 562 15.91 -26.35 -24.70
C LYS A 562 16.82 -25.19 -24.32
N LEU A 563 16.47 -24.41 -23.30
CA LEU A 563 17.25 -23.27 -22.85
C LEU A 563 18.55 -23.71 -22.17
N ILE A 564 18.51 -24.69 -21.25
CA ILE A 564 19.71 -25.19 -20.57
C ILE A 564 20.68 -25.83 -21.59
N ASN A 565 20.19 -26.66 -22.50
CA ASN A 565 21.06 -27.41 -23.42
C ASN A 565 21.73 -26.54 -24.50
N GLU A 566 21.12 -25.42 -24.88
CA GLU A 566 21.63 -24.58 -25.97
C GLU A 566 22.21 -23.25 -25.50
N ASN A 567 21.89 -22.80 -24.29
CA ASN A 567 22.32 -21.52 -23.76
C ASN A 567 23.20 -21.67 -22.51
N PRO A 568 24.52 -21.47 -22.62
CA PRO A 568 25.44 -21.62 -21.48
C PRO A 568 25.17 -20.61 -20.36
N ASP A 569 24.59 -19.44 -20.64
CA ASP A 569 24.26 -18.46 -19.58
C ASP A 569 23.07 -18.95 -18.73
N VAL A 570 22.12 -19.65 -19.37
CA VAL A 570 20.97 -20.25 -18.67
C VAL A 570 21.40 -21.47 -17.86
N GLU A 571 22.21 -22.35 -18.45
CA GLU A 571 22.81 -23.50 -17.74
C GLU A 571 23.62 -23.03 -16.52
N GLN A 572 24.49 -22.04 -16.72
CA GLN A 572 25.31 -21.44 -15.65
C GLN A 572 24.42 -20.88 -14.53
N TYR A 573 23.38 -20.10 -14.85
CA TYR A 573 22.45 -19.58 -13.86
C TYR A 573 21.72 -20.72 -13.13
N TYR A 574 21.16 -21.69 -13.85
CA TYR A 574 20.34 -22.75 -13.26
C TYR A 574 21.13 -23.59 -12.24
N ILE A 575 22.37 -23.98 -12.56
CA ILE A 575 23.22 -24.77 -11.66
C ILE A 575 23.73 -23.91 -10.50
N THR A 576 24.23 -22.69 -10.75
CA THR A 576 24.74 -21.85 -9.67
C THR A 576 23.66 -21.33 -8.73
N ARG A 577 22.43 -21.14 -9.21
CA ARG A 577 21.30 -20.77 -8.37
C ARG A 577 21.00 -21.83 -7.30
N TYR A 578 21.11 -23.13 -7.63
CA TYR A 578 21.08 -24.18 -6.60
C TYR A 578 22.20 -24.00 -5.58
N ILE A 579 23.45 -23.87 -6.06
CA ILE A 579 24.64 -23.77 -5.21
C ILE A 579 24.54 -22.57 -4.25
N ASP A 580 24.11 -21.42 -4.76
CA ASP A 580 23.98 -20.21 -3.96
C ASP A 580 22.92 -20.35 -2.86
N LEU A 581 21.75 -20.91 -3.21
CA LEU A 581 20.64 -21.02 -2.26
C LEU A 581 20.91 -22.08 -1.18
N ILE A 582 21.53 -23.23 -1.51
CA ILE A 582 21.86 -24.24 -0.48
C ILE A 582 22.86 -23.72 0.55
N ASN A 583 23.68 -22.74 0.17
CA ASN A 583 24.63 -22.06 1.05
C ASN A 583 24.03 -20.86 1.81
N THR A 584 22.77 -20.52 1.53
CA THR A 584 22.07 -19.37 2.13
C THR A 584 20.68 -19.81 2.64
N SER A 585 19.60 -19.38 1.99
CA SER A 585 18.22 -19.56 2.46
C SER A 585 17.74 -21.02 2.38
N PHE A 586 18.32 -21.86 1.52
CA PHE A 586 18.04 -23.30 1.45
C PHE A 586 19.08 -24.11 2.24
N SER A 587 19.81 -23.48 3.16
CA SER A 587 20.59 -24.21 4.15
C SER A 587 19.66 -24.84 5.19
N CYS A 588 20.09 -25.96 5.74
CA CYS A 588 19.37 -26.63 6.82
C CYS A 588 19.15 -25.73 8.03
N THR A 589 20.15 -24.94 8.41
CA THR A 589 20.05 -24.02 9.54
C THR A 589 18.95 -23.02 9.31
N TYR A 590 18.93 -22.36 8.15
CA TYR A 590 17.95 -21.34 7.83
C TYR A 590 16.53 -21.91 7.74
N MET A 591 16.33 -22.97 6.95
CA MET A 591 15.00 -23.57 6.80
C MET A 591 14.43 -24.11 8.11
N ASN A 592 15.26 -24.71 8.97
CA ASN A 592 14.81 -25.17 10.28
C ASN A 592 14.43 -24.01 11.21
N GLN A 593 15.19 -22.91 11.18
CA GLN A 593 14.87 -21.70 11.95
C GLN A 593 13.56 -21.06 11.47
N LEU A 594 13.35 -20.98 10.16
CA LEU A 594 12.11 -20.48 9.57
C LEU A 594 10.93 -21.39 9.90
N LEU A 595 11.08 -22.71 9.78
CA LEU A 595 10.04 -23.66 10.17
C LEU A 595 9.71 -23.51 11.65
N ASP A 596 10.72 -23.37 12.52
CA ASP A 596 10.51 -23.19 13.95
C ASP A 596 9.75 -21.89 14.26
N SER A 597 10.10 -20.78 13.61
CA SER A 597 9.40 -19.51 13.83
C SER A 597 7.92 -19.63 13.49
N MET A 598 7.59 -20.21 12.33
CA MET A 598 6.20 -20.38 11.89
C MET A 598 5.42 -21.38 12.76
N ILE A 599 6.05 -22.49 13.16
CA ILE A 599 5.43 -23.48 14.04
C ILE A 599 5.14 -22.88 15.43
N ASN A 600 6.00 -21.99 15.93
CA ASN A 600 5.80 -21.33 17.21
C ASN A 600 4.56 -20.41 17.22
N GLU A 601 4.17 -19.86 16.07
CA GLU A 601 2.94 -19.04 15.94
C GLU A 601 1.67 -19.90 16.07
N ILE A 602 1.64 -21.09 15.44
CA ILE A 602 0.43 -21.94 15.44
C ILE A 602 0.36 -22.93 16.61
N ALA A 603 1.49 -23.26 17.24
CA ALA A 603 1.56 -24.27 18.31
C ALA A 603 0.59 -24.03 19.49
N PRO A 604 0.39 -22.78 20.00
CA PRO A 604 -0.58 -22.52 21.05
C PRO A 604 -2.01 -22.91 20.67
N GLU A 605 -2.38 -22.74 19.40
CA GLU A 605 -3.73 -22.96 18.89
C GLU A 605 -4.04 -24.44 18.62
N MET A 606 -3.01 -25.28 18.49
CA MET A 606 -3.17 -26.70 18.16
C MET A 606 -3.89 -27.52 19.25
N VAL A 607 -3.95 -27.02 20.49
CA VAL A 607 -4.73 -27.66 21.56
C VAL A 607 -6.23 -27.59 21.24
N ALA A 608 -6.75 -26.41 20.91
CA ALA A 608 -8.15 -26.22 20.55
C ALA A 608 -8.47 -26.88 19.20
N HIS A 609 -7.55 -26.78 18.23
CA HIS A 609 -7.65 -27.44 16.94
C HIS A 609 -7.88 -28.95 17.10
N THR A 610 -7.00 -29.63 17.84
CA THR A 610 -7.09 -31.09 18.01
C THR A 610 -8.25 -31.53 18.90
N ALA A 611 -8.73 -30.66 19.80
CA ALA A 611 -9.97 -30.90 20.51
C ALA A 611 -11.20 -30.90 19.59
N ARG A 612 -11.21 -30.02 18.57
CA ARG A 612 -12.31 -29.87 17.60
C ARG A 612 -12.32 -30.97 16.55
N TRP A 613 -11.17 -31.26 15.94
CA TRP A 613 -11.03 -32.14 14.78
C TRP A 613 -10.46 -33.52 15.09
N GLY A 614 -9.95 -33.73 16.31
CA GLY A 614 -9.31 -34.97 16.74
C GLY A 614 -7.78 -34.95 16.59
N GLY A 615 -7.16 -36.13 16.72
CA GLY A 615 -5.70 -36.24 16.77
C GLY A 615 -5.13 -35.86 18.14
N SER A 616 -3.87 -35.42 18.16
CA SER A 616 -3.20 -34.93 19.37
C SER A 616 -2.05 -33.99 19.00
N VAL A 617 -1.77 -33.00 19.86
CA VAL A 617 -0.63 -32.09 19.67
C VAL A 617 0.69 -32.85 19.47
N ALA A 618 0.92 -33.93 20.22
CA ALA A 618 2.11 -34.77 20.06
C ALA A 618 2.18 -35.47 18.70
N GLY A 619 1.03 -35.87 18.13
CA GLY A 619 0.96 -36.46 16.80
C GLY A 619 1.26 -35.45 15.70
N TRP A 620 0.71 -34.24 15.81
CA TRP A 620 1.05 -33.13 14.92
C TRP A 620 2.55 -32.77 14.98
N GLN A 621 3.10 -32.62 16.19
CA GLN A 621 4.53 -32.38 16.39
C GLN A 621 5.42 -33.48 15.77
N ALA A 622 4.97 -34.75 15.81
CA ALA A 622 5.67 -35.84 15.16
C ALA A 622 5.65 -35.75 13.63
N ASN A 623 4.60 -35.16 13.02
CA ASN A 623 4.54 -34.89 11.59
C ASN A 623 5.45 -33.71 11.20
N VAL A 624 5.46 -32.65 12.01
CA VAL A 624 6.42 -31.53 11.86
C VAL A 624 7.86 -32.04 11.95
N GLN A 625 8.14 -32.95 12.89
CA GLN A 625 9.47 -33.55 13.00
C GLN A 625 9.85 -34.37 11.76
N GLN A 626 8.91 -35.08 11.12
CA GLN A 626 9.18 -35.79 9.87
C GLN A 626 9.55 -34.83 8.72
N MET A 627 8.87 -33.69 8.62
CA MET A 627 9.23 -32.63 7.68
C MET A 627 10.64 -32.11 7.95
N ARG A 628 10.99 -31.88 9.23
CA ARG A 628 12.34 -31.48 9.65
C ARG A 628 13.41 -32.50 9.26
N ASP A 629 13.14 -33.78 9.50
CA ASP A 629 14.04 -34.87 9.17
C ASP A 629 14.25 -34.96 7.66
N PHE A 630 13.20 -34.72 6.86
CA PHE A 630 13.30 -34.62 5.41
C PHE A 630 14.17 -33.44 4.98
N ILE A 631 13.94 -32.23 5.53
CA ILE A 631 14.78 -31.05 5.26
C ILE A 631 16.25 -31.37 5.53
N ASN A 632 16.55 -31.97 6.67
CA ASN A 632 17.92 -32.33 7.05
C ASN A 632 18.56 -33.35 6.11
N ALA A 633 17.80 -34.37 5.71
CA ALA A 633 18.26 -35.34 4.71
C ALA A 633 18.47 -34.67 3.35
N ARG A 634 17.61 -33.71 2.98
CA ARG A 634 17.64 -33.02 1.70
C ARG A 634 18.90 -32.18 1.53
N CYS A 635 19.30 -31.38 2.54
CA CYS A 635 20.52 -30.57 2.43
C CYS A 635 21.76 -31.43 2.15
N ILE A 636 21.87 -32.59 2.80
CA ILE A 636 22.99 -33.52 2.62
C ILE A 636 22.94 -34.15 1.22
N ALA A 637 21.75 -34.56 0.77
CA ALA A 637 21.59 -35.18 -0.54
C ALA A 637 21.91 -34.22 -1.69
N MET A 638 21.65 -32.93 -1.53
CA MET A 638 21.90 -31.92 -2.58
C MET A 638 23.38 -31.78 -2.93
N GLU A 639 24.30 -31.97 -1.98
CA GLU A 639 25.75 -31.91 -2.25
C GLU A 639 26.16 -32.96 -3.30
N GLN A 640 25.76 -34.21 -3.10
CA GLN A 640 26.07 -35.29 -4.04
C GLN A 640 25.22 -35.21 -5.30
N GLY A 641 23.94 -34.84 -5.18
CA GLY A 641 23.02 -34.75 -6.31
C GLY A 641 23.47 -33.71 -7.36
N LEU A 642 24.02 -32.58 -6.93
CA LEU A 642 24.57 -31.57 -7.85
C LEU A 642 25.80 -32.09 -8.61
N ILE A 643 26.66 -32.85 -7.93
CA ILE A 643 27.82 -33.50 -8.55
C ILE A 643 27.35 -34.53 -9.59
N ASP A 644 26.39 -35.37 -9.22
CA ASP A 644 25.92 -36.47 -10.06
C ASP A 644 25.18 -35.96 -11.30
N CYS A 645 24.38 -34.89 -11.16
CA CYS A 645 23.65 -34.29 -12.27
C CYS A 645 24.55 -33.54 -13.26
N TYR A 646 25.46 -32.70 -12.75
CA TYR A 646 26.17 -31.72 -13.58
C TYR A 646 27.67 -31.98 -13.70
N SER A 647 28.14 -33.15 -13.25
CA SER A 647 29.55 -33.55 -13.30
C SER A 647 30.49 -32.55 -12.62
N LEU A 648 30.02 -31.91 -11.55
CA LEU A 648 30.79 -30.94 -10.78
C LEU A 648 31.96 -31.60 -10.03
N THR A 649 32.93 -30.79 -9.59
CA THR A 649 34.00 -31.25 -8.67
C THR A 649 33.95 -30.45 -7.37
N GLY A 650 34.41 -31.03 -6.26
CA GLY A 650 34.27 -30.44 -4.93
C GLY A 650 33.24 -31.19 -4.06
N PRO A 651 32.54 -30.51 -3.13
CA PRO A 651 32.63 -29.08 -2.84
C PRO A 651 34.00 -28.66 -2.29
N TYR A 652 34.38 -27.41 -2.52
CA TYR A 652 35.58 -26.77 -2.00
C TYR A 652 35.19 -25.67 -1.02
N ASP A 653 35.94 -25.54 0.08
CA ASP A 653 35.72 -24.42 1.00
C ASP A 653 36.26 -23.13 0.37
N VAL A 654 35.40 -22.13 0.21
CA VAL A 654 35.74 -20.83 -0.38
C VAL A 654 35.41 -19.73 0.62
N THR A 655 36.32 -18.78 0.79
CA THR A 655 36.08 -17.56 1.58
C THR A 655 35.99 -16.36 0.66
N PHE A 656 34.88 -15.62 0.72
CA PHE A 656 34.70 -14.34 0.03
C PHE A 656 34.88 -13.20 1.03
N ASP A 657 35.69 -12.21 0.70
CA ASP A 657 36.02 -11.09 1.61
C ASP A 657 36.17 -9.76 0.86
N VAL A 658 36.10 -8.65 1.60
CA VAL A 658 36.37 -7.29 1.10
C VAL A 658 37.51 -6.66 1.87
N ASP A 659 38.38 -5.93 1.17
CA ASP A 659 39.46 -5.15 1.78
C ASP A 659 39.52 -3.73 1.19
N PRO A 660 39.56 -2.66 2.02
CA PRO A 660 39.35 -2.66 3.47
C PRO A 660 37.95 -3.12 3.90
N VAL A 661 37.77 -3.42 5.19
CA VAL A 661 36.44 -3.72 5.74
C VAL A 661 35.50 -2.54 5.52
N ASN A 662 34.29 -2.81 5.04
CA ASN A 662 33.24 -1.83 4.70
C ASN A 662 33.55 -0.91 3.50
N SER A 663 34.51 -1.25 2.64
CA SER A 663 34.79 -0.47 1.42
C SER A 663 33.96 -0.91 0.20
N GLY A 664 33.18 -1.97 0.33
CA GLY A 664 32.44 -2.57 -0.77
C GLY A 664 31.66 -3.80 -0.36
N THR A 665 30.94 -4.36 -1.32
CA THR A 665 30.28 -5.66 -1.25
C THR A 665 30.64 -6.52 -2.46
N LEU A 666 30.43 -7.84 -2.34
CA LEU A 666 30.50 -8.76 -3.45
C LEU A 666 29.13 -9.31 -3.77
N LYS A 667 28.83 -9.48 -5.06
CA LYS A 667 27.79 -10.40 -5.51
C LYS A 667 28.47 -11.68 -5.99
N VAL A 668 28.13 -12.81 -5.38
CA VAL A 668 28.59 -14.13 -5.79
C VAL A 668 27.44 -14.80 -6.54
N ASN A 669 27.57 -14.95 -7.85
CA ASN A 669 26.53 -15.41 -8.77
C ASN A 669 25.21 -14.63 -8.54
N SER A 670 24.24 -15.24 -7.85
CA SER A 670 22.92 -14.69 -7.57
C SER A 670 22.72 -14.18 -6.14
N VAL A 671 23.69 -14.34 -5.23
CA VAL A 671 23.57 -13.97 -3.81
C VAL A 671 24.56 -12.88 -3.40
N PHE A 672 24.14 -12.08 -2.43
CA PHE A 672 25.03 -11.21 -1.67
C PHE A 672 25.41 -11.93 -0.38
N PRO A 673 26.71 -12.15 -0.11
CA PRO A 673 27.16 -12.72 1.15
C PRO A 673 26.62 -11.91 2.34
N PRO A 674 26.12 -12.57 3.40
CA PRO A 674 25.49 -11.88 4.52
C PRO A 674 26.48 -11.14 5.44
N ASN A 675 27.76 -11.51 5.39
CA ASN A 675 28.83 -10.92 6.20
C ASN A 675 30.20 -11.19 5.57
N TYR A 676 31.20 -10.35 5.83
CA TYR A 676 32.58 -10.55 5.37
C TYR A 676 33.54 -10.75 6.56
N PRO A 677 34.47 -11.72 6.50
CA PRO A 677 34.58 -12.77 5.48
C PRO A 677 33.41 -13.76 5.53
N TRP A 678 32.98 -14.24 4.37
CA TRP A 678 31.96 -15.30 4.21
C TRP A 678 32.62 -16.61 3.77
N THR A 679 32.70 -17.59 4.66
CA THR A 679 33.22 -18.92 4.33
C THR A 679 32.10 -19.90 4.07
N THR A 680 32.11 -20.54 2.91
CA THR A 680 31.05 -21.45 2.44
C THR A 680 31.59 -22.44 1.40
N GLN A 681 30.73 -23.25 0.78
CA GLN A 681 31.14 -24.32 -0.14
C GLN A 681 30.69 -24.10 -1.58
N TYR A 682 31.63 -24.06 -2.51
CA TYR A 682 31.37 -23.93 -3.94
C TYR A 682 32.02 -25.06 -4.76
N TYR A 683 31.65 -25.17 -6.03
CA TYR A 683 32.02 -26.30 -6.88
C TYR A 683 32.92 -25.87 -8.04
N GLY A 684 33.83 -26.76 -8.44
CA GLY A 684 34.59 -26.66 -9.68
C GLY A 684 33.87 -27.31 -10.85
N ALA A 685 34.47 -27.20 -12.05
CA ALA A 685 33.85 -27.52 -13.34
C ALA A 685 32.64 -26.64 -13.73
N ILE A 686 32.34 -25.63 -12.91
CA ILE A 686 31.45 -24.50 -13.21
C ILE A 686 32.12 -23.20 -12.74
N ASN A 687 31.80 -22.07 -13.36
CA ASN A 687 32.32 -20.78 -12.91
C ASN A 687 31.59 -20.33 -11.65
N THR A 688 32.33 -19.79 -10.69
CA THR A 688 31.77 -18.91 -9.65
C THR A 688 31.97 -17.48 -10.11
N ILE A 689 30.89 -16.82 -10.51
CA ILE A 689 30.90 -15.44 -11.00
C ILE A 689 30.91 -14.51 -9.79
N THR A 690 31.79 -13.51 -9.79
CA THR A 690 31.90 -12.51 -8.72
C THR A 690 31.83 -11.11 -9.30
N ILE A 691 31.05 -10.24 -8.67
CA ILE A 691 30.94 -8.82 -9.02
C ILE A 691 31.29 -8.01 -7.78
N ALA A 692 32.30 -7.16 -7.87
CA ALA A 692 32.65 -6.21 -6.82
C ALA A 692 31.81 -4.95 -6.98
N ASN A 693 31.11 -4.53 -5.91
CA ASN A 693 30.37 -3.29 -5.87
C ASN A 693 31.01 -2.39 -4.80
N PRO A 694 31.69 -1.30 -5.17
CA PRO A 694 32.27 -0.40 -4.18
C PRO A 694 31.19 0.27 -3.33
N GLU A 695 31.49 0.49 -2.06
CA GLU A 695 30.74 1.45 -1.25
C GLU A 695 31.14 2.88 -1.66
N PRO A 696 30.30 3.88 -1.38
CA PRO A 696 30.61 5.25 -1.78
C PRO A 696 31.94 5.77 -1.22
N GLY A 697 32.70 6.52 -2.04
CA GLY A 697 34.06 7.01 -1.72
C GLY A 697 35.17 5.99 -2.03
N PHE A 698 34.81 4.82 -2.57
CA PHE A 698 35.74 3.79 -3.00
C PHE A 698 35.53 3.44 -4.47
N MET A 699 36.59 2.93 -5.08
CA MET A 699 36.54 2.27 -6.39
C MET A 699 37.16 0.89 -6.29
N PHE A 700 36.67 -0.04 -7.11
CA PHE A 700 37.27 -1.36 -7.22
C PHE A 700 38.67 -1.26 -7.84
N ASP A 701 39.66 -1.84 -7.18
CA ASP A 701 41.06 -1.85 -7.66
C ASP A 701 41.40 -3.19 -8.31
N HIS A 702 41.35 -4.28 -7.54
CA HIS A 702 41.62 -5.62 -8.06
C HIS A 702 41.11 -6.78 -7.20
N TRP A 703 41.14 -7.98 -7.78
CA TRP A 703 40.89 -9.25 -7.12
C TRP A 703 42.16 -9.90 -6.57
N GLU A 704 42.16 -10.33 -5.31
CA GLU A 704 43.14 -11.26 -4.76
C GLU A 704 42.56 -12.68 -4.63
N TYR A 705 43.41 -13.70 -4.84
CA TYR A 705 43.03 -15.11 -4.76
C TYR A 705 44.19 -16.02 -4.33
N THR A 706 43.90 -17.25 -3.87
CA THR A 706 44.94 -18.18 -3.36
C THR A 706 45.30 -19.33 -4.30
N ILE A 707 44.36 -19.91 -5.05
CA ILE A 707 44.63 -21.09 -5.90
C ILE A 707 44.42 -20.80 -7.39
N GLY A 708 43.20 -20.45 -7.80
CA GLY A 708 42.83 -20.38 -9.22
C GLY A 708 42.93 -18.97 -9.76
N PRO A 709 43.54 -18.72 -10.95
CA PRO A 709 43.45 -17.41 -11.56
C PRO A 709 41.99 -17.08 -11.88
N MET A 710 41.64 -15.81 -11.71
CA MET A 710 40.44 -15.24 -12.28
C MET A 710 40.39 -15.45 -13.80
N ASN A 711 39.19 -15.58 -14.35
CA ASN A 711 38.94 -15.83 -15.77
C ASN A 711 39.33 -14.60 -16.62
N ASN A 712 39.05 -13.40 -16.11
CA ASN A 712 39.41 -12.12 -16.73
C ASN A 712 40.53 -11.42 -15.95
N ALA A 713 40.95 -10.24 -16.41
CA ALA A 713 41.95 -9.43 -15.70
C ALA A 713 41.50 -9.15 -14.27
N ILE A 714 42.44 -9.20 -13.31
CA ILE A 714 42.10 -8.99 -11.88
C ILE A 714 41.54 -7.59 -11.60
N THR A 715 41.68 -6.65 -12.52
CA THR A 715 41.16 -5.27 -12.43
C THR A 715 39.75 -5.13 -13.04
N GLU A 716 39.13 -6.20 -13.53
CA GLU A 716 37.74 -6.18 -13.96
C GLU A 716 36.83 -6.50 -12.77
N ASP A 717 35.92 -5.57 -12.45
CA ASP A 717 34.96 -5.64 -11.35
C ASP A 717 34.00 -6.85 -11.45
N THR A 718 33.70 -7.29 -12.67
CA THR A 718 32.94 -8.51 -12.97
C THR A 718 33.90 -9.58 -13.46
N ASN A 719 34.03 -10.66 -12.69
CA ASN A 719 34.94 -11.74 -12.99
C ASN A 719 34.32 -13.11 -12.70
N GLY A 720 35.05 -14.17 -13.00
CA GLY A 720 34.68 -15.52 -12.60
C GLY A 720 35.90 -16.35 -12.27
N VAL A 721 35.72 -17.35 -11.42
CA VAL A 721 36.77 -18.30 -11.06
C VAL A 721 36.30 -19.72 -11.31
N MET A 722 37.16 -20.53 -11.92
CA MET A 722 36.96 -21.97 -12.04
C MET A 722 37.70 -22.67 -10.92
N LEU A 723 36.97 -23.10 -9.89
CA LEU A 723 37.56 -23.68 -8.68
C LEU A 723 38.21 -25.04 -8.96
N THR A 724 39.39 -25.26 -8.37
CA THR A 724 40.13 -26.53 -8.44
C THR A 724 40.55 -27.05 -7.06
N GLY A 725 40.15 -26.35 -6.00
CA GLY A 725 40.51 -26.56 -4.61
C GLY A 725 39.91 -25.46 -3.73
N ASN A 726 40.16 -25.52 -2.42
CA ASN A 726 39.75 -24.47 -1.48
C ASN A 726 40.39 -23.13 -1.85
N ASP A 727 39.64 -22.03 -1.80
CA ASP A 727 40.14 -20.71 -2.20
C ASP A 727 39.73 -19.61 -1.22
N THR A 728 40.39 -18.46 -1.33
CA THR A 728 40.00 -17.21 -0.65
C THR A 728 40.03 -16.13 -1.71
N ILE A 729 38.90 -15.49 -1.96
CA ILE A 729 38.70 -14.50 -3.01
C ILE A 729 38.36 -13.18 -2.33
N ILE A 730 39.18 -12.16 -2.58
CA ILE A 730 39.06 -10.85 -1.94
C ILE A 730 38.86 -9.80 -3.02
N ALA A 731 37.80 -8.99 -2.89
CA ALA A 731 37.66 -7.76 -3.67
C ALA A 731 38.41 -6.65 -2.92
N VAL A 732 39.44 -6.09 -3.55
CA VAL A 732 40.22 -4.98 -3.01
C VAL A 732 39.71 -3.68 -3.60
N PHE A 733 39.40 -2.74 -2.73
CA PHE A 733 38.94 -1.40 -3.06
C PHE A 733 39.95 -0.36 -2.58
N VAL A 734 40.01 0.77 -3.27
CA VAL A 734 40.84 1.93 -2.92
C VAL A 734 39.96 3.18 -2.89
N PRO A 735 40.36 4.26 -2.20
CA PRO A 735 39.65 5.52 -2.28
C PRO A 735 39.47 5.94 -3.74
N SER A 736 38.28 6.44 -4.08
CA SER A 736 37.99 6.99 -5.41
C SER A 736 38.92 8.17 -5.71
N VAL A 737 39.34 8.31 -6.97
CA VAL A 737 40.27 9.37 -7.44
C VAL A 737 39.85 10.00 -8.77
N ASP A 738 38.72 9.58 -9.35
CA ASP A 738 38.21 10.15 -10.58
C ASP A 738 37.43 11.42 -10.23
N ASP A 739 37.88 12.55 -10.77
CA ASP A 739 37.42 13.92 -10.54
C ASP A 739 37.50 14.62 -11.91
N ASP A 740 36.35 14.77 -12.56
CA ASP A 740 36.26 15.16 -13.98
C ASP A 740 36.42 16.67 -14.20
N ASP A 741 36.06 17.51 -13.23
CA ASP A 741 36.18 18.97 -13.30
C ASP A 741 37.38 19.54 -12.51
N GLY A 742 37.99 18.72 -11.66
CA GLY A 742 39.21 18.99 -10.95
C GLY A 742 39.02 19.81 -9.68
N ASP A 743 37.83 19.88 -9.09
CA ASP A 743 37.57 20.64 -7.86
C ASP A 743 38.10 19.95 -6.58
N GLY A 744 38.58 18.72 -6.69
CA GLY A 744 39.14 17.95 -5.59
C GLY A 744 38.15 17.04 -4.85
N VAL A 745 36.90 16.97 -5.29
CA VAL A 745 35.88 16.01 -4.86
C VAL A 745 35.73 14.93 -5.95
N PRO A 746 35.88 13.63 -5.62
CA PRO A 746 35.65 12.59 -6.61
C PRO A 746 34.18 12.51 -7.07
N ASN A 747 33.97 12.19 -8.36
CA ASN A 747 32.65 12.18 -9.00
C ASN A 747 31.58 11.33 -8.26
N ASP A 748 32.00 10.24 -7.60
CA ASP A 748 31.10 9.38 -6.84
C ASP A 748 30.68 10.01 -5.51
N GLN A 749 31.55 10.82 -4.91
CA GLN A 749 31.24 11.61 -3.72
C GLN A 749 30.29 12.77 -4.05
N GLU A 750 30.47 13.41 -5.20
CA GLU A 750 29.56 14.48 -5.66
C GLU A 750 28.14 13.99 -5.94
N LEU A 751 27.99 12.77 -6.47
CA LEU A 751 26.68 12.15 -6.64
C LEU A 751 25.94 11.96 -5.30
N ILE A 752 26.68 11.73 -4.20
CA ILE A 752 26.12 11.63 -2.84
C ILE A 752 25.76 13.02 -2.32
N ASP A 753 26.67 13.96 -2.51
CA ASP A 753 26.54 15.34 -2.04
C ASP A 753 25.45 16.10 -2.83
N GLY A 754 25.07 15.56 -3.99
CA GLY A 754 24.06 16.12 -4.87
C GLY A 754 24.59 17.25 -5.75
N THR A 755 25.91 17.29 -5.96
CA THR A 755 26.63 18.30 -6.74
C THR A 755 26.97 17.78 -8.15
N ASP A 756 27.25 18.67 -9.13
CA ASP A 756 27.48 18.30 -10.54
C ASP A 756 28.96 17.95 -10.83
N PRO A 757 29.28 16.68 -11.18
CA PRO A 757 30.66 16.23 -11.42
C PRO A 757 31.37 16.79 -12.65
N ASN A 758 30.84 17.85 -13.24
CA ASN A 758 31.40 18.53 -14.41
C ASN A 758 31.43 20.05 -14.23
N ASP A 759 31.04 20.56 -13.06
CA ASP A 759 31.05 21.98 -12.74
C ASP A 759 31.99 22.22 -11.55
N PRO A 760 33.20 22.76 -11.80
CA PRO A 760 34.21 22.93 -10.76
C PRO A 760 33.86 24.00 -9.70
N CYS A 761 32.63 24.52 -9.73
CA CYS A 761 32.03 25.44 -8.76
C CYS A 761 30.76 24.88 -8.11
N ASP A 762 30.43 23.61 -8.34
CA ASP A 762 29.33 22.91 -7.68
C ASP A 762 29.91 21.75 -6.88
N TYR A 763 30.43 22.04 -5.68
CA TYR A 763 30.98 21.02 -4.79
C TYR A 763 30.91 21.43 -3.32
N LEU A 764 31.07 20.44 -2.43
CA LEU A 764 31.20 20.69 -1.00
C LEU A 764 32.68 20.74 -0.60
N VAL A 765 33.15 21.90 -0.12
CA VAL A 765 34.53 22.09 0.36
C VAL A 765 34.94 21.05 1.42
N ALA A 766 33.98 20.60 2.25
CA ALA A 766 34.22 19.57 3.27
C ALA A 766 34.48 18.16 2.69
N SER A 767 34.06 17.92 1.45
CA SER A 767 34.20 16.66 0.72
C SER A 767 35.46 16.59 -0.13
N VAL A 768 36.22 17.69 -0.23
CA VAL A 768 37.50 17.74 -0.93
C VAL A 768 38.46 16.73 -0.29
N SER A 769 38.79 15.69 -1.03
CA SER A 769 39.57 14.54 -0.56
C SER A 769 40.79 14.26 -1.43
N ILE A 770 40.85 14.86 -2.62
CA ILE A 770 42.01 14.85 -3.51
C ILE A 770 42.46 16.29 -3.81
N ALA A 771 43.49 16.45 -4.65
CA ALA A 771 44.05 17.78 -4.91
C ALA A 771 43.19 18.54 -5.91
N VAL A 772 42.76 19.75 -5.55
CA VAL A 772 42.12 20.70 -6.47
C VAL A 772 43.08 21.06 -7.61
N THR A 773 42.68 20.77 -8.84
CA THR A 773 43.46 21.04 -10.05
C THR A 773 42.77 21.99 -11.03
N SER A 774 41.48 22.30 -10.79
CA SER A 774 40.75 23.34 -11.49
C SER A 774 41.42 24.71 -11.25
N GLY A 775 41.25 25.61 -12.22
CA GLY A 775 41.67 27.02 -12.08
C GLY A 775 40.47 27.93 -11.84
N ALA A 776 39.42 27.38 -11.23
CA ALA A 776 38.19 28.09 -10.93
C ALA A 776 38.44 29.18 -9.86
N ASP A 777 37.58 30.18 -9.91
CA ASP A 777 37.47 31.33 -9.03
C ASP A 777 35.96 31.52 -8.93
N CYS A 778 35.35 30.72 -8.05
CA CYS A 778 33.92 30.47 -8.09
C CYS A 778 33.08 31.64 -7.58
N ASP A 779 33.66 32.48 -6.72
CA ASP A 779 33.04 33.71 -6.23
C ASP A 779 33.47 34.99 -6.98
N GLY A 780 34.54 34.91 -7.78
CA GLY A 780 35.00 35.98 -8.66
C GLY A 780 35.79 37.09 -7.95
N ASP A 781 36.33 36.83 -6.76
CA ASP A 781 37.09 37.82 -5.97
C ASP A 781 38.55 37.98 -6.45
N GLY A 782 39.01 37.07 -7.32
CA GLY A 782 40.33 37.07 -7.94
C GLY A 782 41.36 36.18 -7.26
N PHE A 783 40.98 35.42 -6.23
CA PHE A 783 41.69 34.23 -5.76
C PHE A 783 41.08 32.98 -6.42
N THR A 784 41.86 31.91 -6.54
CA THR A 784 41.33 30.64 -7.07
C THR A 784 40.95 29.74 -5.91
N ASP A 785 39.94 28.89 -6.09
CA ASP A 785 39.49 27.91 -5.10
C ASP A 785 40.64 27.12 -4.46
N ALA A 786 41.61 26.67 -5.28
CA ALA A 786 42.79 25.95 -4.81
C ALA A 786 43.69 26.78 -3.88
N ASP A 787 43.82 28.08 -4.14
CA ASP A 787 44.57 29.02 -3.29
C ASP A 787 43.81 29.30 -1.99
N GLU A 788 42.49 29.41 -2.05
CA GLU A 788 41.64 29.69 -0.90
C GLU A 788 41.56 28.50 0.06
N ILE A 789 41.31 27.30 -0.45
CA ILE A 789 41.35 26.05 0.32
C ILE A 789 42.72 25.86 0.99
N THR A 790 43.81 26.22 0.30
CA THR A 790 45.17 26.14 0.86
C THR A 790 45.41 27.14 1.98
N ASN A 791 44.80 28.34 1.90
CA ASN A 791 44.96 29.41 2.87
C ASN A 791 43.89 29.40 3.98
N GLY A 792 42.89 28.54 3.86
CA GLY A 792 41.79 28.39 4.83
C GLY A 792 40.73 29.48 4.73
N SER A 793 40.60 30.12 3.56
CA SER A 793 39.44 30.97 3.18
C SER A 793 38.41 30.14 2.40
N ASN A 794 37.21 30.69 2.21
CA ASN A 794 36.07 30.02 1.57
C ASN A 794 35.94 30.35 0.06
N PRO A 795 36.11 29.36 -0.85
CA PRO A 795 36.03 29.53 -2.31
C PRO A 795 34.73 30.07 -2.91
N PHE A 796 33.69 30.18 -2.09
CA PHE A 796 32.35 30.62 -2.49
C PHE A 796 31.94 31.92 -1.79
N ASP A 797 32.85 32.57 -1.05
CA ASP A 797 32.60 33.80 -0.32
C ASP A 797 33.50 34.94 -0.85
N PRO A 798 32.97 35.85 -1.70
CA PRO A 798 33.76 36.89 -2.38
C PRO A 798 34.30 37.99 -1.45
N CYS A 799 34.15 37.80 -0.14
CA CYS A 799 34.55 38.68 0.93
C CYS A 799 35.48 37.98 1.95
N ASP A 800 35.85 36.72 1.71
CA ASP A 800 36.87 35.97 2.44
C ASP A 800 38.04 35.68 1.48
N PRO A 801 39.24 36.28 1.67
CA PRO A 801 39.74 36.83 2.92
C PRO A 801 39.70 38.36 3.07
N ASP A 802 39.17 39.13 2.10
CA ASP A 802 39.15 40.61 2.14
C ASP A 802 37.75 41.20 2.40
N ASP A 803 37.36 41.23 3.68
CA ASP A 803 36.08 41.77 4.18
C ASP A 803 35.91 43.30 4.01
N SER A 804 36.96 43.98 3.57
CA SER A 804 37.03 45.44 3.51
C SER A 804 36.59 46.02 2.16
N ASP A 805 36.24 45.17 1.19
CA ASP A 805 35.74 45.62 -0.11
C ASP A 805 34.37 46.34 0.05
N PRO A 806 34.16 47.49 -0.62
CA PRO A 806 32.88 48.18 -0.63
C PRO A 806 31.65 47.32 -0.99
N GLN A 807 31.82 46.20 -1.70
CA GLN A 807 30.74 45.26 -2.00
C GLN A 807 30.28 44.43 -0.80
N CYS A 808 31.12 44.30 0.24
CA CYS A 808 30.89 43.50 1.45
C CYS A 808 30.24 44.29 2.61
N GLN A 809 30.01 45.60 2.42
CA GLN A 809 29.60 46.56 3.46
C GLN A 809 28.22 47.21 3.15
N ILE A 810 27.39 46.54 2.35
CA ILE A 810 26.02 46.95 2.03
C ILE A 810 25.12 46.49 3.19
N ASP A 811 24.21 47.35 3.65
CA ASP A 811 23.19 47.07 4.67
C ASP A 811 21.85 47.56 4.07
N THR A 812 21.04 46.60 3.61
CA THR A 812 19.90 46.84 2.74
C THR A 812 18.65 47.26 3.52
N ASP A 813 18.41 46.69 4.70
CA ASP A 813 17.25 47.00 5.54
C ASP A 813 17.55 47.99 6.68
N GLY A 814 18.82 48.28 6.91
CA GLY A 814 19.29 49.28 7.84
C GLY A 814 19.35 48.80 9.29
N ASP A 815 19.42 47.51 9.57
CA ASP A 815 19.51 46.99 10.94
C ASP A 815 20.92 47.10 11.57
N GLY A 816 21.91 47.52 10.80
CA GLY A 816 23.30 47.72 11.24
C GLY A 816 24.21 46.49 11.08
N VAL A 817 23.72 45.40 10.51
CA VAL A 817 24.50 44.28 9.96
C VAL A 817 24.60 44.47 8.44
N SER A 818 25.67 43.98 7.80
CA SER A 818 25.75 44.04 6.33
C SER A 818 25.06 42.82 5.72
N ASP A 819 24.49 42.94 4.52
CA ASP A 819 23.82 41.88 3.76
C ASP A 819 24.67 40.60 3.69
N LEU A 820 25.99 40.75 3.62
CA LEU A 820 26.94 39.65 3.65
C LEU A 820 27.06 39.02 5.05
N ALA A 821 27.20 39.84 6.09
CA ALA A 821 27.29 39.34 7.46
C ALA A 821 25.98 38.68 7.92
N GLU A 822 24.85 39.08 7.33
CA GLU A 822 23.54 38.44 7.49
C GLU A 822 23.50 37.11 6.73
N ALA A 823 23.94 37.07 5.47
CA ALA A 823 24.09 35.81 4.74
C ALA A 823 25.00 34.80 5.47
N ALA A 824 26.12 35.26 6.05
CA ALA A 824 27.01 34.42 6.87
C ALA A 824 26.43 34.07 8.25
N GLY A 825 25.62 34.96 8.83
CA GLY A 825 24.86 34.75 10.06
C GLY A 825 23.61 33.90 9.88
N ASN A 826 23.26 33.60 8.62
CA ASN A 826 22.05 32.91 8.19
C ASN A 826 20.77 33.67 8.58
N THR A 827 20.79 34.99 8.40
CA THR A 827 19.69 35.93 8.65
C THR A 827 19.34 36.70 7.35
N ASP A 828 18.12 37.23 7.21
CA ASP A 828 17.59 37.83 5.96
C ASP A 828 17.98 39.31 5.76
N PRO A 829 18.80 39.65 4.74
CA PRO A 829 19.23 41.02 4.42
C PRO A 829 18.16 42.07 4.09
N ASN A 830 16.90 41.67 4.09
CA ASN A 830 15.77 42.54 3.79
C ASN A 830 14.77 42.60 4.95
N ASP A 831 15.00 41.86 6.04
CA ASP A 831 14.16 41.87 7.22
C ASP A 831 14.91 42.50 8.39
N PRO A 832 14.59 43.75 8.76
CA PRO A 832 15.30 44.48 9.81
C PRO A 832 15.09 43.89 11.22
N CYS A 833 14.44 42.73 11.33
CA CYS A 833 14.24 41.91 12.53
C CYS A 833 14.84 40.51 12.45
N ASP A 834 15.64 40.22 11.43
CA ASP A 834 16.38 38.98 11.31
C ASP A 834 17.87 39.29 11.27
N TYR A 835 18.47 39.47 12.45
CA TYR A 835 19.91 39.71 12.56
C TYR A 835 20.49 39.28 13.89
N ASN A 836 21.81 39.13 13.94
CA ASN A 836 22.52 38.87 15.18
C ASN A 836 23.01 40.17 15.81
N VAL A 837 22.54 40.48 17.02
CA VAL A 837 22.95 41.69 17.77
C VAL A 837 24.47 41.82 17.92
N ALA A 838 25.20 40.69 17.97
CA ALA A 838 26.66 40.69 18.06
C ALA A 838 27.37 41.02 16.73
N ALA A 839 26.67 40.90 15.60
CA ALA A 839 27.17 41.17 14.24
C ALA A 839 26.96 42.62 13.81
N ILE A 840 26.28 43.44 14.61
CA ILE A 840 26.10 44.87 14.34
C ILE A 840 27.46 45.57 14.30
N THR A 841 27.86 45.99 13.12
CA THR A 841 29.12 46.72 12.87
C THR A 841 28.87 48.06 12.17
N LEU A 842 27.67 48.24 11.62
CA LEU A 842 27.16 49.44 10.98
C LEU A 842 26.11 50.13 11.89
N PRO A 843 25.77 51.41 11.64
CA PRO A 843 24.75 52.09 12.41
C PRO A 843 23.33 51.59 12.07
N ILE A 844 22.56 51.18 13.09
CA ILE A 844 21.13 50.87 12.94
C ILE A 844 20.37 52.13 12.49
N THR A 845 19.71 52.05 11.34
CA THR A 845 18.88 53.09 10.74
C THR A 845 17.43 52.68 10.51
N SER A 846 17.11 51.39 10.68
CA SER A 846 15.74 50.87 10.72
C SER A 846 14.98 51.43 11.95
N GLY A 847 13.65 51.45 11.86
CA GLY A 847 12.76 51.82 12.96
C GLY A 847 11.96 50.62 13.48
N ALA A 848 12.55 49.43 13.37
CA ALA A 848 11.93 48.16 13.74
C ALA A 848 11.87 47.99 15.28
N ASP A 849 10.95 47.12 15.71
CA ASP A 849 10.68 46.72 17.10
C ASP A 849 10.41 45.21 17.00
N CYS A 850 11.48 44.44 17.13
CA CYS A 850 11.53 43.08 16.61
C CYS A 850 10.98 42.00 17.55
N ASP A 851 10.95 42.29 18.85
CA ASP A 851 10.24 41.47 19.83
C ASP A 851 8.80 41.96 20.12
N GLY A 852 8.44 43.14 19.58
CA GLY A 852 7.09 43.69 19.64
C GLY A 852 6.68 44.23 21.00
N ASP A 853 7.64 44.49 21.89
CA ASP A 853 7.37 44.99 23.25
C ASP A 853 7.00 46.49 23.28
N GLY A 854 7.21 47.20 22.15
CA GLY A 854 6.92 48.61 21.97
C GLY A 854 8.14 49.53 22.05
N ILE A 855 9.37 48.99 22.10
CA ILE A 855 10.64 49.72 22.08
C ILE A 855 11.38 49.39 20.78
N ASP A 856 11.90 50.40 20.07
CA ASP A 856 12.64 50.15 18.83
C ASP A 856 14.06 49.62 19.07
N ASP A 857 14.53 48.75 18.19
CA ASP A 857 15.82 48.06 18.24
C ASP A 857 17.00 49.01 18.45
N ALA A 858 16.97 50.16 17.75
CA ALA A 858 18.01 51.19 17.88
C ALA A 858 18.08 51.77 19.31
N THR A 859 16.93 51.93 19.97
CA THR A 859 16.85 52.36 21.37
C THR A 859 17.29 51.27 22.33
N GLU A 860 16.99 50.01 22.03
CA GLU A 860 17.36 48.85 22.85
C GLU A 860 18.85 48.54 22.84
N VAL A 861 19.44 48.43 21.64
CA VAL A 861 20.89 48.27 21.47
C VAL A 861 21.64 49.46 22.09
N GLY A 862 21.11 50.68 21.94
CA GLY A 862 21.64 51.89 22.58
C GLY A 862 21.47 51.93 24.10
N GLY A 863 20.46 51.23 24.64
CA GLY A 863 20.15 51.07 26.05
C GLY A 863 20.87 49.89 26.72
N GLY A 864 21.44 48.98 25.92
CA GLY A 864 22.07 47.75 26.37
C GLY A 864 21.08 46.66 26.77
N THR A 865 19.85 46.71 26.23
CA THR A 865 18.82 45.67 26.32
C THR A 865 18.81 44.83 25.04
N ASN A 866 18.11 43.70 25.03
CA ASN A 866 18.10 42.75 23.91
C ASN A 866 16.88 42.97 22.98
N PRO A 867 17.07 43.41 21.71
CA PRO A 867 16.01 43.65 20.72
C PRO A 867 15.11 42.46 20.35
N PHE A 868 15.48 41.25 20.80
CA PHE A 868 14.78 40.00 20.51
C PHE A 868 14.23 39.31 21.76
N ASP A 869 14.23 39.99 22.91
CA ASP A 869 13.70 39.45 24.16
C ASP A 869 12.69 40.42 24.76
N ALA A 870 11.41 40.21 24.45
CA ALA A 870 10.28 41.03 24.93
C ALA A 870 10.14 41.10 26.47
N CYS A 871 10.99 40.38 27.20
CA CYS A 871 11.14 40.45 28.66
C CYS A 871 12.25 41.38 29.17
N ASP A 872 13.06 41.93 28.29
CA ASP A 872 14.12 42.89 28.57
C ASP A 872 13.76 44.21 27.87
N PRO A 873 13.53 45.32 28.59
CA PRO A 873 13.81 45.55 30.01
C PRO A 873 12.69 45.19 30.98
N ASN A 874 11.52 44.71 30.52
CA ASN A 874 10.34 44.53 31.37
C ASN A 874 9.94 43.05 31.63
N PRO A 875 10.56 42.37 32.61
CA PRO A 875 10.37 40.93 32.84
C PRO A 875 9.02 40.55 33.48
N LEU A 876 8.12 41.52 33.66
CA LEU A 876 6.76 41.31 34.16
C LEU A 876 5.69 41.67 33.11
N GLY A 877 6.10 41.91 31.86
CA GLY A 877 5.21 42.11 30.72
C GLY A 877 4.35 40.89 30.42
N ILE A 878 3.24 41.09 29.70
CA ILE A 878 2.36 39.98 29.29
C ILE A 878 3.07 39.02 28.32
N GLU A 879 4.03 39.53 27.55
CA GLU A 879 4.91 38.76 26.65
C GLU A 879 5.86 37.80 27.38
N CYS A 880 5.97 37.90 28.72
CA CYS A 880 6.80 37.03 29.56
C CYS A 880 6.04 35.90 30.26
N ALA A 881 4.76 35.69 29.91
CA ALA A 881 3.96 34.65 30.53
C ALA A 881 4.52 33.25 30.23
N THR A 882 4.36 32.33 31.20
CA THR A 882 4.65 30.88 31.04
C THR A 882 3.37 30.08 31.21
N GLY A 883 3.28 28.93 30.55
CA GLY A 883 2.10 28.10 30.45
C GLY A 883 1.07 28.65 29.49
N ILE A 884 0.04 27.85 29.21
CA ILE A 884 -1.10 28.27 28.40
C ILE A 884 -2.28 28.69 29.29
N HIS A 885 -2.87 29.85 28.99
CA HIS A 885 -4.00 30.40 29.73
C HIS A 885 -5.18 30.68 28.80
N VAL A 886 -6.26 29.92 28.97
CA VAL A 886 -7.51 30.08 28.23
C VAL A 886 -8.47 30.93 29.07
N PRO A 887 -8.92 32.12 28.59
CA PRO A 887 -9.92 32.91 29.28
C PRO A 887 -11.23 32.13 29.46
N SER A 888 -11.85 32.24 30.63
CA SER A 888 -13.10 31.51 30.91
C SER A 888 -14.34 32.12 30.26
N ALA A 889 -14.24 33.34 29.70
CA ALA A 889 -15.35 34.04 29.05
C ALA A 889 -14.87 35.18 28.14
N PHE A 890 -15.69 35.54 27.15
CA PHE A 890 -15.50 36.72 26.30
C PHE A 890 -16.85 37.28 25.83
N SER A 891 -16.87 38.54 25.37
CA SER A 891 -18.09 39.28 25.03
C SER A 891 -17.97 40.06 23.69
N PRO A 892 -18.20 39.41 22.54
CA PRO A 892 -18.19 40.04 21.22
C PRO A 892 -19.38 41.00 21.07
N ASN A 893 -19.19 42.24 21.55
CA ASN A 893 -20.18 43.31 21.61
C ASN A 893 -19.75 44.57 20.81
N GLY A 894 -18.54 44.59 20.27
CA GLY A 894 -17.95 45.65 19.44
C GLY A 894 -17.40 46.85 20.22
N ASP A 895 -17.12 46.72 21.52
CA ASP A 895 -16.51 47.77 22.36
C ASP A 895 -14.97 47.78 22.35
N MET A 896 -14.37 46.90 21.54
CA MET A 896 -12.92 46.64 21.43
C MET A 896 -12.31 46.05 22.70
N THR A 897 -13.13 45.55 23.63
CA THR A 897 -12.69 44.97 24.91
C THR A 897 -13.26 43.56 25.07
N ASN A 898 -12.40 42.54 25.08
CA ASN A 898 -12.80 41.12 25.16
C ASN A 898 -13.78 40.70 24.04
N ASP A 899 -13.70 41.32 22.87
CA ASP A 899 -14.52 40.97 21.71
C ASP A 899 -14.14 39.62 21.10
N GLN A 900 -12.95 39.12 21.42
CA GLN A 900 -12.45 37.84 20.95
C GLN A 900 -11.92 37.02 22.14
N LEU A 901 -12.10 35.71 22.07
CA LEU A 901 -11.35 34.77 22.88
C LEU A 901 -9.95 34.66 22.29
N MET A 902 -8.96 35.10 23.06
CA MET A 902 -7.55 34.94 22.73
C MET A 902 -6.92 34.05 23.78
N VAL A 903 -6.22 33.01 23.36
CA VAL A 903 -5.44 32.15 24.26
C VAL A 903 -4.11 32.84 24.52
N ILE A 904 -3.74 33.02 25.78
CA ILE A 904 -2.41 33.52 26.12
C ILE A 904 -1.48 32.31 26.10
N VAL A 905 -0.60 32.28 25.10
CA VAL A 905 0.39 31.23 24.93
C VAL A 905 1.69 31.70 25.56
N GLY A 906 2.15 30.98 26.59
CA GLY A 906 3.42 31.29 27.24
C GLY A 906 4.61 30.84 26.38
N LYS A 907 5.77 31.47 26.60
CA LYS A 907 6.99 31.24 25.82
C LYS A 907 7.61 29.84 25.94
N ASP A 908 7.16 29.06 26.91
CA ASP A 908 7.56 27.67 27.16
C ASP A 908 6.70 26.64 26.39
N VAL A 909 5.73 27.09 25.59
CA VAL A 909 4.86 26.24 24.76
C VAL A 909 5.45 26.10 23.35
N VAL A 910 5.76 24.86 22.95
CA VAL A 910 6.29 24.52 21.61
C VAL A 910 5.17 24.41 20.58
N ASN A 911 4.08 23.75 20.96
CA ASN A 911 2.92 23.60 20.12
C ASN A 911 1.69 23.38 21.01
N TYR A 912 0.53 23.81 20.53
CA TYR A 912 -0.73 23.44 21.13
C TYR A 912 -1.81 23.24 20.07
N THR A 913 -2.81 22.43 20.39
CA THR A 913 -4.04 22.33 19.59
C THR A 913 -5.23 22.54 20.49
N ILE A 914 -6.04 23.54 20.18
CA ILE A 914 -7.31 23.80 20.86
C ILE A 914 -8.48 23.36 19.97
N ARG A 915 -9.37 22.55 20.54
CA ARG A 915 -10.64 22.14 19.93
C ARG A 915 -11.78 22.65 20.77
N ILE A 916 -12.66 23.46 20.19
CA ILE A 916 -13.83 24.03 20.86
C ILE A 916 -15.08 23.33 20.32
N TYR A 917 -15.90 22.82 21.22
CA TYR A 917 -17.13 22.09 20.92
C TYR A 917 -18.36 22.84 21.42
N ASP A 918 -19.45 22.71 20.69
CA ASP A 918 -20.75 23.14 21.18
C ASP A 918 -21.32 22.18 22.23
N ARG A 919 -22.49 22.52 22.78
CA ARG A 919 -23.16 21.73 23.82
C ARG A 919 -23.61 20.32 23.36
N TRP A 920 -23.56 20.03 22.07
CA TRP A 920 -23.97 18.76 21.48
C TRP A 920 -22.77 17.89 21.06
N GLY A 921 -21.54 18.38 21.26
CA GLY A 921 -20.31 17.68 20.91
C GLY A 921 -19.84 17.91 19.48
N ASN A 922 -20.45 18.85 18.73
CA ASN A 922 -19.94 19.20 17.41
C ASN A 922 -18.72 20.09 17.54
N LEU A 923 -17.69 19.82 16.74
CA LEU A 923 -16.50 20.64 16.64
C LEU A 923 -16.85 21.99 15.96
N ILE A 924 -16.55 23.09 16.64
CA ILE A 924 -16.83 24.45 16.18
C ILE A 924 -15.56 25.12 15.68
N VAL A 925 -14.46 24.93 16.40
CA VAL A 925 -13.17 25.49 16.04
C VAL A 925 -12.09 24.48 16.39
N GLU A 926 -11.16 24.28 15.47
CA GLU A 926 -9.87 23.66 15.72
C GLU A 926 -8.79 24.62 15.25
N SER A 927 -7.81 24.88 16.10
CA SER A 927 -6.67 25.70 15.74
C SER A 927 -5.43 25.28 16.51
N SER A 928 -4.29 25.39 15.83
CA SER A 928 -2.95 25.32 16.42
C SER A 928 -2.19 26.63 16.20
N ASP A 929 -2.87 27.71 15.83
CA ASP A 929 -2.27 29.01 15.55
C ASP A 929 -1.94 29.74 16.87
N HIS A 930 -0.70 30.21 17.01
CA HIS A 930 -0.29 31.04 18.16
C HIS A 930 -1.08 32.34 18.28
N ASN A 931 -1.54 32.91 17.15
CA ASN A 931 -2.35 34.12 17.10
C ASN A 931 -3.87 33.84 17.06
N PHE A 932 -4.27 32.64 17.48
CA PHE A 932 -5.67 32.24 17.48
C PHE A 932 -6.56 33.23 18.26
N ALA A 933 -7.51 33.81 17.54
CA ALA A 933 -8.56 34.65 18.09
C ALA A 933 -9.92 34.17 17.57
N TRP A 934 -10.86 33.92 18.48
CA TRP A 934 -12.22 33.52 18.12
C TRP A 934 -13.23 34.57 18.53
N ASP A 935 -14.00 35.08 17.57
CA ASP A 935 -15.02 36.12 17.75
C ASP A 935 -16.42 35.56 18.08
N GLY A 936 -16.54 34.24 18.27
CA GLY A 936 -17.82 33.58 18.51
C GLY A 936 -18.64 33.37 17.24
N THR A 937 -17.99 33.18 16.09
CA THR A 937 -18.63 32.75 14.82
C THR A 937 -18.16 31.36 14.38
N HIS A 938 -18.97 30.69 13.57
CA HIS A 938 -18.66 29.42 12.91
C HIS A 938 -19.33 29.41 11.53
N ASN A 939 -18.54 29.20 10.47
CA ASN A 939 -18.98 29.34 9.07
C ASN A 939 -19.65 30.70 8.80
N ASP A 940 -19.04 31.79 9.27
CA ASP A 940 -19.54 33.18 9.20
C ASP A 940 -20.90 33.43 9.91
N ILE A 941 -21.39 32.45 10.70
CA ILE A 941 -22.63 32.56 11.47
C ILE A 941 -22.30 32.75 12.95
N GLN A 942 -22.97 33.71 13.57
CA GLN A 942 -22.89 33.96 15.01
C GLN A 942 -23.33 32.75 15.84
N CYS A 943 -22.41 32.23 16.67
CA CYS A 943 -22.69 31.19 17.66
C CYS A 943 -23.64 31.70 18.75
N ASN A 944 -24.42 30.82 19.38
CA ASN A 944 -25.35 31.19 20.45
C ASN A 944 -24.59 31.54 21.75
N SER A 945 -25.08 32.52 22.52
CA SER A 945 -24.58 32.73 23.89
C SER A 945 -24.77 31.46 24.72
N GLY A 946 -23.73 31.05 25.43
CA GLY A 946 -23.73 29.77 26.15
C GLY A 946 -22.34 29.30 26.55
N VAL A 947 -22.29 28.09 27.08
CA VAL A 947 -21.04 27.41 27.46
C VAL A 947 -20.59 26.52 26.31
N TYR A 948 -19.33 26.66 25.94
CA TYR A 948 -18.62 25.83 24.97
C TYR A 948 -17.54 25.04 25.71
N ALA A 949 -17.38 23.77 25.38
CA ALA A 949 -16.33 22.94 25.95
C ALA A 949 -15.07 23.09 25.10
N TYR A 950 -13.89 23.05 25.71
CA TYR A 950 -12.65 22.94 24.96
C TYR A 950 -11.83 21.73 25.42
N MET A 951 -11.09 21.17 24.48
CA MET A 951 -9.98 20.25 24.71
C MET A 951 -8.71 20.91 24.20
N LEU A 952 -7.65 20.84 24.99
CA LEU A 952 -6.38 21.50 24.73
C LEU A 952 -5.25 20.48 24.90
N GLU A 953 -4.52 20.23 23.83
CA GLU A 953 -3.29 19.43 23.81
C GLU A 953 -2.12 20.39 23.74
N VAL A 954 -1.16 20.31 24.67
CA VAL A 954 -0.01 21.21 24.73
C VAL A 954 1.28 20.42 24.85
N LEU A 955 2.29 20.81 24.08
CA LEU A 955 3.66 20.34 24.19
C LEU A 955 4.54 21.50 24.68
N PHE A 956 5.32 21.27 25.74
CA PHE A 956 6.26 22.23 26.28
C PHE A 956 7.68 21.99 25.76
N ASP A 957 8.53 23.02 25.84
CA ASP A 957 9.94 23.01 25.41
C ASP A 957 10.79 21.94 26.12
N ASN A 958 10.42 21.57 27.34
CA ASN A 958 11.05 20.52 28.12
C ASN A 958 10.64 19.09 27.72
N GLY A 959 9.82 18.94 26.66
CA GLY A 959 9.32 17.67 26.14
C GLY A 959 8.13 17.07 26.91
N SER A 960 7.62 17.76 27.93
CA SER A 960 6.39 17.34 28.63
C SER A 960 5.15 17.73 27.84
N ALA A 961 4.10 16.91 27.93
CA ALA A 961 2.81 17.16 27.30
C ALA A 961 1.69 17.27 28.34
N GLU A 962 0.75 18.18 28.11
CA GLU A 962 -0.44 18.38 28.93
C GLU A 962 -1.71 18.25 28.08
N LEU A 963 -2.69 17.49 28.58
CA LEU A 963 -4.06 17.49 28.06
C LEU A 963 -4.96 18.18 29.08
N ARG A 964 -5.63 19.27 28.67
CA ARG A 964 -6.51 20.08 29.53
C ARG A 964 -7.89 20.20 28.90
N GLU A 965 -8.92 19.99 29.71
CA GLU A 965 -10.31 20.25 29.34
C GLU A 965 -10.90 21.38 30.17
N GLY A 966 -11.84 22.13 29.59
CA GLY A 966 -12.48 23.23 30.28
C GLY A 966 -13.69 23.81 29.56
N ASN A 967 -14.17 24.93 30.08
CA ASN A 967 -15.38 25.59 29.59
C ASN A 967 -15.11 27.07 29.31
N ILE A 968 -15.61 27.56 28.18
CA ILE A 968 -15.61 28.96 27.77
C ILE A 968 -17.05 29.47 27.73
N THR A 969 -17.30 30.62 28.35
CA THR A 969 -18.62 31.27 28.32
C THR A 969 -18.65 32.38 27.27
N LEU A 970 -19.44 32.20 26.21
CA LEU A 970 -19.73 33.23 25.22
C LEU A 970 -20.90 34.10 25.71
N LEU A 971 -20.64 35.37 26.00
CA LEU A 971 -21.61 36.35 26.49
C LEU A 971 -21.96 37.35 25.39
N ARG A 972 -23.26 37.63 25.17
CA ARG A 972 -23.71 38.72 24.29
C ARG A 972 -24.84 39.50 24.94
#